data_AF-A0A559QPR3-F1
#
_entry.id   AF-A0A559QPR3-F1
#
_cell.length_a   1.000
_cell.length_b   1.000
_cell.length_c   1.000
_cell.angle_alpha   90.00
_cell.angle_beta   90.00
_cell.angle_gamma   90.00
#
_symmetry.space_group_name_H-M   'P 1'
#
loop_
_entity.id
_entity.type
_entity.pdbx_description
1 polymer ?
#
loop_
_entity_poly.entity_id
_entity_poly.type
_entity_poly.pdbx_seq_one_letter_code
_entity_poly.pdbx_strand_id
1 'polypeptide(L)'
;MLKNQVKGLLAVAAAAVFTTSAAMADVPPLTVSGNQVLSGGQAKSFAGNSFFWSNTGWGQERFYNAETVRWLKNDWNATVVRAAMGVDADGSYIPSHEDADPEGNVERVKAIVDAAIAEDMYVIIDFHTHHAEDYQAEAIEFFEEMATLYGGYNNVIYEPYNEPLQISWDNVVKPYAESVISAIRAIDPDNLIVVGTPSWSQDVDAAANNPITGYSNIAYTLHFYAGTHGQWLRDKARNAMNAGIALFVTEWGSVNADGDGAPNVSETQSWMNFLKQNNISHLNWAVSDKEEGSSIVKPGTPISGWNSSDLTAAGTLVKDIVSNWGTTIDTGSSTSSTSSSSSSSSSSSSSSSSNSSSSSSSSSSSSSSSSSSSGSSTGSCNGLNEYPNWTARDWSGGPYNHANPGDKLVYQGTIYQANWYTTTVPGSDASWTNVGSCGTSSSTSSTSSSSSSSSSSSSSSSSSSNSTSSSSSSSSSSSSSNSSSSSSSSSSSSSSSSSSSSGPVSSCTGVNEYPNWTSRDWSGGPYNHANPGDKMVYQNTLYQANWYTTTIPGGDSSWTNLGSCSGGSSTTSSTSSSSSSSSSSSSSSSSSSTGGSTSSSSSSSSSSSSSSSTTGSSGSAANLDNPFAGATWYVDPVWSAKAAGEPGGSAIANYNTAVWMDRIGAIAGPEDGDGMGLRDHLDAALDQGANLFMFVFYDLPNRDCAALASNGELRISENGYQRYVDEYTAGIMEVISDPKYSVLRIVAVVEVDSLPNLVTNLNEPDCAEADGPGGYRDGIRYALNQLSSLPNVYPYLDIAHSGWLGWSDNFSQGVALIGDVIESTDRGWGSIAGFASNSANYTPVEEPYMPDPNAQVGGQPIRSSDFYEWNSYLEELSYVQDWRQAMISRGAPSTIGMLIDTARNGWGGPGRPTAASSSSNLNTYVEESKIDRREHRGNWCNQPGGVGYRPTAAPHAGVDAFVWIKPQGESDGISDPNFPIDPNDPNKQHDPMCDPNASNSSNSAYGTGAMDNAPHAGRWFPEAFQTLLNNAYPPL
;
A
#
# COMPACT_ATOMS: atom_id res chain seq x y z
N MET A 1 60.53 -1.77 32.45
CA MET A 1 60.52 -1.30 33.85
C MET A 1 59.09 -0.97 34.25
N LEU A 2 58.86 -0.72 35.55
CA LEU A 2 57.72 -0.06 36.21
C LEU A 2 56.60 0.50 35.27
N LYS A 3 55.31 0.14 35.39
CA LYS A 3 54.40 0.17 36.57
C LYS A 3 54.38 1.52 37.31
N ASN A 4 53.25 2.22 37.30
CA ASN A 4 52.43 2.50 38.50
C ASN A 4 51.18 3.33 38.11
N GLN A 5 49.94 2.92 38.47
CA GLN A 5 49.22 3.11 39.76
C GLN A 5 48.77 4.59 39.96
N VAL A 6 47.57 4.93 40.46
CA VAL A 6 46.60 4.13 41.25
C VAL A 6 45.18 4.73 41.33
N LYS A 7 44.14 3.86 41.46
CA LYS A 7 42.79 3.92 42.14
C LYS A 7 42.00 5.26 42.24
N GLY A 8 40.67 5.25 42.37
CA GLY A 8 39.68 4.16 42.53
C GLY A 8 38.25 4.74 42.53
N LEU A 9 37.19 3.98 42.25
CA LEU A 9 36.41 3.07 43.13
C LEU A 9 35.94 1.84 42.28
N LEU A 10 35.64 0.61 42.73
CA LEU A 10 35.14 -0.02 43.98
C LEU A 10 33.72 0.43 44.44
N ALA A 11 32.67 -0.40 44.47
CA ALA A 11 32.31 -1.70 43.87
C ALA A 11 30.81 -1.98 44.19
N VAL A 12 30.24 -3.06 43.62
CA VAL A 12 28.92 -3.67 43.97
C VAL A 12 27.67 -2.90 43.51
N ALA A 13 27.02 -3.41 42.45
CA ALA A 13 25.57 -3.46 42.28
C ALA A 13 25.20 -4.64 41.34
N ALA A 14 23.93 -5.02 41.32
CA ALA A 14 23.38 -6.21 40.69
C ALA A 14 23.60 -6.33 39.17
N ALA A 15 23.36 -7.54 38.64
CA ALA A 15 23.15 -7.74 37.22
C ALA A 15 21.86 -7.02 36.77
N ALA A 16 21.96 -6.28 35.68
CA ALA A 16 20.83 -5.77 34.92
C ALA A 16 21.14 -6.04 33.44
N VAL A 17 20.64 -7.17 32.93
CA VAL A 17 20.50 -7.35 31.48
C VAL A 17 19.38 -6.40 31.09
N PHE A 18 19.72 -5.33 30.36
CA PHE A 18 18.70 -4.47 29.77
C PHE A 18 18.12 -5.17 28.54
N THR A 19 17.15 -6.05 28.81
CA THR A 19 16.16 -6.47 27.82
C THR A 19 15.40 -5.23 27.36
N THR A 20 15.70 -4.76 26.15
CA THR A 20 14.88 -3.77 25.46
C THR A 20 13.62 -4.46 24.96
N SER A 21 12.66 -4.65 25.86
CA SER A 21 11.33 -5.12 25.52
C SER A 21 10.68 -4.10 24.57
N ALA A 22 10.52 -4.48 23.30
CA ALA A 22 9.53 -3.85 22.45
C ALA A 22 8.16 -4.09 23.08
N ALA A 23 7.34 -3.04 23.17
CA ALA A 23 5.94 -3.19 23.52
C ALA A 23 5.18 -3.62 22.25
N MET A 24 5.34 -4.90 21.89
CA MET A 24 4.45 -5.58 20.95
C MET A 24 3.05 -5.72 21.56
N ALA A 25 2.09 -6.28 20.82
CA ALA A 25 0.80 -6.74 21.36
C ALA A 25 1.02 -7.94 22.32
N ASP A 26 1.56 -7.65 23.50
CA ASP A 26 2.13 -8.63 24.43
C ASP A 26 1.05 -9.26 25.31
N VAL A 27 0.37 -10.25 24.74
CA VAL A 27 -0.44 -11.20 25.50
C VAL A 27 0.50 -12.10 26.33
N PRO A 28 0.28 -12.32 27.65
CA PRO A 28 1.32 -12.95 28.47
C PRO A 28 1.56 -14.43 28.12
N PRO A 29 2.81 -14.86 27.84
CA PRO A 29 3.13 -16.13 27.20
C PRO A 29 2.50 -17.35 27.90
N LEU A 30 1.96 -18.25 27.08
CA LEU A 30 1.36 -19.50 27.54
C LEU A 30 2.43 -20.51 27.90
N THR A 31 2.41 -21.04 29.11
CA THR A 31 3.43 -21.96 29.63
C THR A 31 2.81 -23.12 30.41
N VAL A 32 3.15 -24.36 30.07
CA VAL A 32 2.69 -25.57 30.77
C VAL A 32 3.49 -25.81 32.05
N SER A 33 2.78 -26.03 33.15
CA SER A 33 3.37 -26.40 34.44
C SER A 33 2.55 -27.52 35.09
N GLY A 34 3.07 -28.75 35.03
CA GLY A 34 2.31 -29.95 35.40
C GLY A 34 1.05 -30.08 34.55
N ASN A 35 -0.10 -30.18 35.20
CA ASN A 35 -1.40 -30.36 34.54
C ASN A 35 -2.15 -29.04 34.26
N GLN A 36 -1.46 -27.89 34.20
CA GLN A 36 -2.05 -26.58 33.95
C GLN A 36 -1.33 -25.83 32.83
N VAL A 37 -2.11 -25.18 31.96
CA VAL A 37 -1.62 -24.08 31.12
C VAL A 37 -1.66 -22.80 31.97
N LEU A 38 -0.56 -22.07 31.98
CA LEU A 38 -0.41 -20.79 32.68
C LEU A 38 -0.28 -19.67 31.65
N SER A 39 -0.86 -18.49 31.93
CA SER A 39 -0.56 -17.24 31.20
C SER A 39 0.02 -16.25 32.21
N GLY A 40 1.16 -15.65 31.90
CA GLY A 40 1.91 -14.82 32.85
C GLY A 40 2.30 -15.57 34.14
N GLY A 41 2.44 -16.90 34.06
CA GLY A 41 2.71 -17.76 35.22
C GLY A 41 1.54 -17.98 36.17
N GLN A 42 0.31 -17.62 35.79
CA GLN A 42 -0.92 -17.95 36.54
C GLN A 42 -1.82 -18.89 35.73
N ALA A 43 -2.41 -19.90 36.38
CA ALA A 43 -3.34 -20.81 35.70
C ALA A 43 -4.58 -20.05 35.24
N LYS A 44 -4.83 -20.04 33.92
CA LYS A 44 -5.95 -19.35 33.28
C LYS A 44 -6.62 -20.28 32.26
N SER A 45 -7.92 -20.10 32.10
CA SER A 45 -8.75 -20.79 31.10
C SER A 45 -9.34 -19.74 30.17
N PHE A 46 -8.97 -19.79 28.90
CA PHE A 46 -9.48 -18.90 27.85
C PHE A 46 -10.69 -19.53 27.16
N ALA A 47 -11.54 -18.70 26.55
CA ALA A 47 -12.76 -19.11 25.88
C ALA A 47 -12.95 -18.36 24.56
N GLY A 48 -13.48 -19.06 23.57
CA GLY A 48 -13.88 -18.50 22.28
C GLY A 48 -14.40 -19.56 21.33
N ASN A 49 -14.06 -19.42 20.05
CA ASN A 49 -14.72 -20.12 18.94
C ASN A 49 -13.69 -20.67 17.94
N SER A 50 -13.93 -21.89 17.46
CA SER A 50 -13.26 -22.43 16.28
C SER A 50 -13.99 -21.94 15.04
N PHE A 51 -13.23 -21.53 14.04
CA PHE A 51 -13.77 -21.41 12.69
C PHE A 51 -14.05 -22.81 12.13
N PHE A 52 -14.95 -22.90 11.16
CA PHE A 52 -15.20 -24.13 10.40
C PHE A 52 -13.99 -24.48 9.51
N TRP A 53 -14.02 -25.61 8.80
CA TRP A 53 -13.03 -25.94 7.76
C TRP A 53 -12.79 -24.74 6.82
N SER A 54 -11.53 -24.41 6.54
CA SER A 54 -11.12 -23.30 5.67
C SER A 54 -11.37 -23.50 4.17
N ASN A 55 -11.85 -24.68 3.77
CA ASN A 55 -11.93 -25.15 2.38
C ASN A 55 -12.66 -24.21 1.43
N THR A 56 -12.13 -24.08 0.22
CA THR A 56 -12.68 -23.27 -0.86
C THR A 56 -13.97 -23.90 -1.42
N GLY A 57 -15.01 -23.08 -1.58
CA GLY A 57 -16.30 -23.51 -2.14
C GLY A 57 -17.27 -24.15 -1.13
N TRP A 58 -16.92 -24.23 0.16
CA TRP A 58 -17.76 -24.81 1.20
C TRP A 58 -18.75 -23.79 1.82
N GLY A 59 -18.63 -22.51 1.43
CA GLY A 59 -19.44 -21.38 1.88
C GLY A 59 -19.10 -20.85 3.28
N GLN A 60 -18.13 -21.45 3.97
CA GLN A 60 -17.72 -21.09 5.35
C GLN A 60 -16.38 -20.34 5.40
N GLU A 61 -15.56 -20.47 4.35
CA GLU A 61 -14.36 -19.67 4.08
C GLU A 61 -14.63 -18.16 4.15
N ARG A 62 -15.87 -17.72 3.88
CA ARG A 62 -16.30 -16.32 4.02
C ARG A 62 -16.14 -15.74 5.43
N PHE A 63 -16.09 -16.59 6.47
CA PHE A 63 -15.86 -16.15 7.85
C PHE A 63 -14.37 -15.99 8.20
N TYR A 64 -13.44 -16.46 7.35
CA TYR A 64 -12.00 -16.30 7.56
C TYR A 64 -11.54 -14.87 7.22
N ASN A 65 -11.87 -13.93 8.10
CA ASN A 65 -11.56 -12.51 7.94
C ASN A 65 -11.43 -11.81 9.31
N ALA A 66 -10.76 -10.64 9.32
CA ALA A 66 -10.52 -9.87 10.53
C ALA A 66 -11.79 -9.27 11.17
N GLU A 67 -12.85 -8.99 10.40
CA GLU A 67 -14.10 -8.46 10.94
C GLU A 67 -14.82 -9.49 11.82
N THR A 68 -14.84 -10.76 11.42
CA THR A 68 -15.43 -11.85 12.21
C THR A 68 -14.62 -12.11 13.50
N VAL A 69 -13.29 -12.03 13.47
CA VAL A 69 -12.46 -12.12 14.69
C VAL A 69 -12.71 -10.94 15.62
N ARG A 70 -12.69 -9.71 15.10
CA ARG A 70 -13.00 -8.47 15.83
C ARG A 70 -14.42 -8.49 16.42
N TRP A 71 -15.39 -9.06 15.71
CA TRP A 71 -16.75 -9.26 16.19
C TRP A 71 -16.79 -10.23 17.39
N LEU A 72 -16.12 -11.38 17.29
CA LEU A 72 -16.01 -12.34 18.40
C LEU A 72 -15.27 -11.74 19.61
N LYS A 73 -14.22 -10.93 19.40
CA LYS A 73 -13.56 -10.21 20.50
C LYS A 73 -14.52 -9.27 21.22
N ASN A 74 -15.22 -8.42 20.49
CA ASN A 74 -15.92 -7.26 21.06
C ASN A 74 -17.39 -7.52 21.44
N ASP A 75 -18.11 -8.41 20.74
CA ASP A 75 -19.51 -8.76 21.03
C ASP A 75 -19.64 -10.09 21.82
N TRP A 76 -18.65 -10.99 21.73
CA TRP A 76 -18.67 -12.27 22.45
C TRP A 76 -17.70 -12.32 23.65
N ASN A 77 -16.82 -11.33 23.84
CA ASN A 77 -15.68 -11.36 24.78
C ASN A 77 -14.74 -12.57 24.55
N ALA A 78 -14.58 -13.02 23.30
CA ALA A 78 -13.65 -14.11 22.99
C ALA A 78 -12.21 -13.71 23.37
N THR A 79 -11.45 -14.67 23.87
CA THR A 79 -10.02 -14.52 24.24
C THR A 79 -9.09 -15.46 23.46
N VAL A 80 -9.65 -16.42 22.74
CA VAL A 80 -8.90 -17.32 21.84
C VAL A 80 -9.78 -17.69 20.64
N VAL A 81 -9.17 -17.80 19.45
CA VAL A 81 -9.78 -18.34 18.23
C VAL A 81 -8.96 -19.52 17.69
N ARG A 82 -9.54 -20.34 16.79
CA ARG A 82 -8.86 -21.47 16.14
C ARG A 82 -9.12 -21.43 14.64
N ALA A 83 -8.04 -21.35 13.86
CA ALA A 83 -8.04 -21.45 12.41
C ALA A 83 -7.87 -22.92 12.02
N ALA A 84 -8.96 -23.55 11.60
CA ALA A 84 -9.05 -24.96 11.27
C ALA A 84 -8.70 -25.17 9.78
N MET A 85 -7.40 -25.30 9.48
CA MET A 85 -6.93 -25.45 8.10
C MET A 85 -7.30 -26.82 7.54
N GLY A 86 -8.25 -26.88 6.62
CA GLY A 86 -8.64 -28.13 5.98
C GLY A 86 -7.50 -28.72 5.16
N VAL A 87 -7.14 -29.98 5.45
CA VAL A 87 -5.95 -30.62 4.86
C VAL A 87 -6.29 -31.51 3.66
N ASP A 88 -7.17 -32.50 3.83
CA ASP A 88 -7.33 -33.65 2.93
C ASP A 88 -8.77 -33.88 2.44
N ALA A 89 -9.38 -32.84 1.86
CA ALA A 89 -10.74 -32.87 1.32
C ALA A 89 -10.86 -31.95 0.09
N ASP A 90 -11.99 -31.94 -0.61
CA ASP A 90 -12.11 -31.09 -1.80
C ASP A 90 -12.05 -29.59 -1.39
N GLY A 91 -11.29 -28.77 -2.11
CA GLY A 91 -11.02 -27.37 -1.74
C GLY A 91 -9.99 -27.16 -0.61
N SER A 92 -9.21 -28.17 -0.23
CA SER A 92 -8.26 -28.15 0.91
C SER A 92 -6.81 -27.78 0.55
N TYR A 93 -5.92 -27.84 1.55
CA TYR A 93 -4.48 -27.58 1.43
C TYR A 93 -3.69 -28.60 0.58
N ILE A 94 -4.02 -29.90 0.63
CA ILE A 94 -3.23 -30.93 -0.07
C ILE A 94 -3.56 -30.97 -1.59
N PRO A 95 -2.59 -30.75 -2.50
CA PRO A 95 -2.83 -30.61 -3.94
C PRO A 95 -3.37 -31.83 -4.71
N SER A 96 -3.67 -32.96 -4.04
CA SER A 96 -4.19 -34.17 -4.67
C SER A 96 -5.72 -34.32 -4.62
N HIS A 97 -6.43 -33.38 -4.01
CA HIS A 97 -7.89 -33.36 -3.89
C HIS A 97 -8.58 -32.57 -5.03
N GLU A 98 -9.89 -32.72 -5.19
CA GLU A 98 -10.65 -31.96 -6.20
C GLU A 98 -10.75 -30.48 -5.78
N ASP A 99 -10.60 -29.56 -6.71
CA ASP A 99 -10.59 -28.10 -6.50
C ASP A 99 -9.67 -27.58 -5.36
N ALA A 100 -8.58 -28.32 -5.03
CA ALA A 100 -7.63 -27.97 -3.98
C ALA A 100 -7.01 -26.57 -4.15
N ASP A 101 -6.81 -25.87 -3.04
CA ASP A 101 -6.40 -24.46 -2.95
C ASP A 101 -5.38 -24.27 -1.82
N PRO A 102 -4.11 -24.72 -2.02
CA PRO A 102 -3.08 -24.68 -0.98
C PRO A 102 -2.85 -23.27 -0.45
N GLU A 103 -2.65 -22.33 -1.37
CA GLU A 103 -2.36 -20.93 -1.09
C GLU A 103 -3.53 -20.26 -0.37
N GLY A 104 -4.76 -20.38 -0.88
CA GLY A 104 -5.93 -19.74 -0.29
C GLY A 104 -6.33 -20.31 1.07
N ASN A 105 -6.05 -21.60 1.36
CA ASN A 105 -6.22 -22.15 2.71
C ASN A 105 -5.19 -21.57 3.69
N VAL A 106 -3.92 -21.41 3.27
CA VAL A 106 -2.87 -20.78 4.07
C VAL A 106 -3.15 -19.29 4.32
N GLU A 107 -3.59 -18.54 3.30
CA GLU A 107 -3.99 -17.13 3.44
C GLU A 107 -5.14 -16.94 4.45
N ARG A 108 -6.12 -17.84 4.46
CA ARG A 108 -7.22 -17.83 5.45
C ARG A 108 -6.71 -18.06 6.87
N VAL A 109 -5.76 -18.98 7.06
CA VAL A 109 -5.11 -19.19 8.36
C VAL A 109 -4.41 -17.89 8.81
N LYS A 110 -3.58 -17.30 7.94
CA LYS A 110 -2.89 -16.03 8.18
C LYS A 110 -3.87 -14.92 8.61
N ALA A 111 -4.94 -14.70 7.84
CA ALA A 111 -5.96 -13.69 8.13
C ALA A 111 -6.64 -13.85 9.52
N ILE A 112 -6.76 -15.06 10.07
CA ILE A 112 -7.24 -15.29 11.44
C ILE A 112 -6.14 -15.10 12.48
N VAL A 113 -4.89 -15.46 12.18
CA VAL A 113 -3.73 -15.26 13.05
C VAL A 113 -3.41 -13.77 13.20
N ASP A 114 -3.30 -13.04 12.10
CA ASP A 114 -3.03 -11.60 12.04
C ASP A 114 -4.10 -10.82 12.82
N ALA A 115 -5.38 -11.14 12.58
CA ALA A 115 -6.49 -10.51 13.27
C ALA A 115 -6.53 -10.83 14.77
N ALA A 116 -6.15 -12.05 15.19
CA ALA A 116 -6.06 -12.40 16.60
C ALA A 116 -4.89 -11.69 17.31
N ILE A 117 -3.75 -11.53 16.63
CA ILE A 117 -2.62 -10.73 17.12
C ILE A 117 -3.05 -9.26 17.27
N ALA A 118 -3.66 -8.68 16.24
CA ALA A 118 -4.11 -7.28 16.23
C ALA A 118 -5.19 -6.97 17.28
N GLU A 119 -6.02 -7.95 17.64
CA GLU A 119 -7.08 -7.81 18.64
C GLU A 119 -6.66 -8.21 20.06
N ASP A 120 -5.38 -8.43 20.40
CA ASP A 120 -4.94 -8.96 21.72
C ASP A 120 -5.67 -10.28 22.10
N MET A 121 -5.61 -11.29 21.23
CA MET A 121 -6.17 -12.63 21.42
C MET A 121 -5.13 -13.72 21.19
N TYR A 122 -5.34 -14.90 21.78
CA TYR A 122 -4.60 -16.09 21.35
C TYR A 122 -5.23 -16.70 20.08
N VAL A 123 -4.43 -17.43 19.29
CA VAL A 123 -4.88 -18.15 18.11
C VAL A 123 -4.29 -19.55 18.08
N ILE A 124 -5.13 -20.54 17.80
CA ILE A 124 -4.71 -21.90 17.47
C ILE A 124 -4.59 -22.01 15.95
N ILE A 125 -3.41 -22.37 15.48
CA ILE A 125 -3.12 -22.79 14.11
C ILE A 125 -3.26 -24.30 14.07
N ASP A 126 -4.33 -24.81 13.46
CA ASP A 126 -4.73 -26.21 13.50
C ASP A 126 -4.64 -26.88 12.11
N PHE A 127 -3.92 -28.01 12.05
CA PHE A 127 -3.82 -28.85 10.85
C PHE A 127 -5.01 -29.83 10.85
N HIS A 128 -6.11 -29.37 10.25
CA HIS A 128 -7.45 -29.91 10.48
C HIS A 128 -7.73 -31.14 9.61
N THR A 129 -7.42 -32.31 10.17
CA THR A 129 -7.58 -33.62 9.51
C THR A 129 -7.78 -34.79 10.49
N HIS A 130 -8.18 -35.93 9.94
CA HIS A 130 -8.21 -37.25 10.56
C HIS A 130 -7.02 -38.15 10.20
N HIS A 131 -6.10 -37.68 9.34
CA HIS A 131 -5.07 -38.49 8.68
C HIS A 131 -3.69 -37.82 8.61
N ALA A 132 -3.34 -36.95 9.58
CA ALA A 132 -2.11 -36.17 9.51
C ALA A 132 -0.83 -37.04 9.42
N GLU A 133 -0.84 -38.28 9.92
CA GLU A 133 0.30 -39.20 9.78
C GLU A 133 0.68 -39.54 8.33
N ASP A 134 -0.28 -39.46 7.40
CA ASP A 134 -0.05 -39.71 5.97
C ASP A 134 0.55 -38.47 5.26
N TYR A 135 0.49 -37.29 5.89
CA TYR A 135 0.92 -35.98 5.37
C TYR A 135 2.02 -35.32 6.22
N GLN A 136 2.93 -36.10 6.80
CA GLN A 136 3.94 -35.60 7.74
C GLN A 136 4.94 -34.60 7.10
N ALA A 137 5.20 -34.67 5.80
CA ALA A 137 6.12 -33.73 5.16
C ALA A 137 5.47 -32.36 4.96
N GLU A 138 4.22 -32.38 4.51
CA GLU A 138 3.35 -31.25 4.23
C GLU A 138 2.95 -30.53 5.54
N ALA A 139 2.71 -31.29 6.61
CA ALA A 139 2.55 -30.73 7.95
C ALA A 139 3.82 -30.04 8.47
N ILE A 140 5.00 -30.62 8.21
CA ILE A 140 6.28 -29.99 8.58
C ILE A 140 6.47 -28.68 7.79
N GLU A 141 6.24 -28.69 6.47
CA GLU A 141 6.36 -27.51 5.61
C GLU A 141 5.43 -26.37 6.05
N PHE A 142 4.14 -26.68 6.27
CA PHE A 142 3.16 -25.74 6.80
C PHE A 142 3.57 -25.17 8.17
N PHE A 143 3.98 -26.01 9.13
CA PHE A 143 4.36 -25.53 10.46
C PHE A 143 5.73 -24.84 10.51
N GLU A 144 6.66 -25.11 9.58
CA GLU A 144 7.88 -24.31 9.41
C GLU A 144 7.54 -22.92 8.85
N GLU A 145 6.59 -22.79 7.93
CA GLU A 145 6.08 -21.49 7.48
C GLU A 145 5.41 -20.72 8.63
N MET A 146 4.45 -21.34 9.32
CA MET A 146 3.71 -20.71 10.42
C MET A 146 4.59 -20.39 11.65
N ALA A 147 5.67 -21.14 11.89
CA ALA A 147 6.68 -20.80 12.89
C ALA A 147 7.62 -19.67 12.42
N THR A 148 7.95 -19.61 11.13
CA THR A 148 8.80 -18.54 10.56
C THR A 148 8.09 -17.19 10.59
N LEU A 149 6.79 -17.17 10.27
CA LEU A 149 5.98 -15.95 10.29
C LEU A 149 5.60 -15.52 11.71
N TYR A 150 5.13 -16.46 12.54
CA TYR A 150 4.41 -16.11 13.76
C TYR A 150 5.06 -16.59 15.07
N GLY A 151 6.16 -17.34 15.02
CA GLY A 151 6.83 -17.84 16.23
C GLY A 151 7.45 -16.76 17.14
N GLY A 152 7.44 -15.50 16.72
CA GLY A 152 7.79 -14.34 17.55
C GLY A 152 6.65 -13.80 18.43
N TYR A 153 5.42 -14.31 18.31
CA TYR A 153 4.23 -13.77 18.96
C TYR A 153 3.67 -14.73 20.03
N ASN A 154 3.56 -14.24 21.27
CA ASN A 154 3.00 -14.97 22.42
C ASN A 154 1.52 -15.40 22.24
N ASN A 155 0.86 -14.88 21.22
CA ASN A 155 -0.51 -15.17 20.81
C ASN A 155 -0.66 -16.61 20.26
N VAL A 156 0.40 -17.20 19.72
CA VAL A 156 0.30 -18.39 18.87
C VAL A 156 0.29 -19.68 19.67
N ILE A 157 -0.56 -20.59 19.22
CA ILE A 157 -0.68 -21.96 19.71
C ILE A 157 -0.69 -22.87 18.48
N TYR A 158 0.14 -23.91 18.46
CA TYR A 158 0.16 -24.88 17.36
C TYR A 158 -0.61 -26.15 17.73
N GLU A 159 -1.51 -26.60 16.86
CA GLU A 159 -2.19 -27.90 16.95
C GLU A 159 -1.81 -28.76 15.73
N PRO A 160 -0.75 -29.58 15.84
CA PRO A 160 -0.21 -30.32 14.69
C PRO A 160 -1.06 -31.50 14.24
N TYR A 161 -2.17 -31.81 14.93
CA TYR A 161 -3.11 -32.84 14.55
C TYR A 161 -4.45 -32.62 15.29
N ASN A 162 -5.50 -32.24 14.55
CA ASN A 162 -6.88 -32.10 15.02
C ASN A 162 -7.46 -33.36 15.69
N GLU A 163 -7.85 -34.37 14.89
CA GLU A 163 -8.60 -35.54 15.37
C GLU A 163 -8.03 -36.87 14.87
N PRO A 164 -6.95 -37.37 15.49
CA PRO A 164 -6.41 -38.70 15.18
C PRO A 164 -7.46 -39.79 15.40
N LEU A 165 -7.62 -40.70 14.43
CA LEU A 165 -8.56 -41.81 14.51
C LEU A 165 -8.15 -42.87 15.55
N GLN A 166 -8.68 -44.10 15.46
CA GLN A 166 -8.39 -45.22 16.37
C GLN A 166 -7.01 -45.87 16.11
N ILE A 167 -5.99 -45.02 15.98
CA ILE A 167 -4.59 -45.35 15.69
C ILE A 167 -3.73 -45.36 16.96
N SER A 168 -2.52 -45.91 16.88
CA SER A 168 -1.67 -46.10 18.06
C SER A 168 -0.98 -44.80 18.49
N TRP A 169 -1.20 -44.38 19.74
CA TRP A 169 -0.40 -43.31 20.36
C TRP A 169 1.10 -43.58 20.24
N ASP A 170 1.57 -44.72 20.78
CA ASP A 170 2.99 -45.03 20.90
C ASP A 170 3.72 -45.21 19.56
N ASN A 171 3.01 -45.60 18.50
CA ASN A 171 3.61 -46.03 17.23
C ASN A 171 3.26 -45.14 16.02
N VAL A 172 2.28 -44.23 16.15
CA VAL A 172 1.84 -43.34 15.07
C VAL A 172 1.76 -41.90 15.55
N VAL A 173 0.79 -41.57 16.41
CA VAL A 173 0.49 -40.16 16.78
C VAL A 173 1.68 -39.49 17.49
N LYS A 174 2.32 -40.17 18.44
CA LYS A 174 3.47 -39.63 19.15
C LYS A 174 4.72 -39.48 18.25
N PRO A 175 5.16 -40.49 17.48
CA PRO A 175 6.26 -40.32 16.52
C PRO A 175 6.03 -39.22 15.48
N TYR A 176 4.80 -39.09 14.96
CA TYR A 176 4.39 -37.99 14.09
C TYR A 176 4.55 -36.64 14.81
N ALA A 177 3.94 -36.48 15.98
CA ALA A 177 3.96 -35.24 16.74
C ALA A 177 5.39 -34.86 17.18
N GLU A 178 6.21 -35.80 17.64
CA GLU A 178 7.61 -35.56 17.99
C GLU A 178 8.48 -35.16 16.78
N SER A 179 8.03 -35.44 15.55
CA SER A 179 8.64 -34.98 14.29
C SER A 179 8.21 -33.55 13.92
N VAL A 180 6.91 -33.26 13.91
CA VAL A 180 6.39 -31.89 13.62
C VAL A 180 6.83 -30.89 14.70
N ILE A 181 6.81 -31.29 15.98
CA ILE A 181 7.37 -30.49 17.08
C ILE A 181 8.87 -30.26 16.87
N SER A 182 9.63 -31.19 16.28
CA SER A 182 11.05 -30.97 16.00
C SER A 182 11.28 -29.85 14.98
N ALA A 183 10.37 -29.68 14.04
CA ALA A 183 10.41 -28.64 13.01
C ALA A 183 10.02 -27.28 13.59
N ILE A 184 8.86 -27.22 14.28
CA ILE A 184 8.44 -26.02 15.03
C ILE A 184 9.55 -25.55 15.97
N ARG A 185 10.13 -26.45 16.78
CA ARG A 185 11.21 -26.14 17.74
C ARG A 185 12.58 -25.85 17.12
N ALA A 186 12.74 -25.93 15.81
CA ALA A 186 13.91 -25.39 15.13
C ALA A 186 13.81 -23.86 14.91
N ILE A 187 12.60 -23.30 14.99
CA ILE A 187 12.27 -21.91 14.65
C ILE A 187 11.64 -21.19 15.86
N ASP A 188 10.53 -21.71 16.38
CA ASP A 188 9.82 -21.25 17.58
C ASP A 188 10.25 -22.09 18.81
N PRO A 189 11.02 -21.52 19.76
CA PRO A 189 11.56 -22.32 20.86
C PRO A 189 10.54 -22.59 21.99
N ASP A 190 9.49 -21.79 22.16
CA ASP A 190 8.73 -21.75 23.41
C ASP A 190 7.22 -21.44 23.38
N ASN A 191 6.55 -21.13 22.25
CA ASN A 191 5.07 -21.03 22.23
C ASN A 191 4.37 -22.35 22.56
N LEU A 192 3.08 -22.32 22.89
CA LEU A 192 2.32 -23.51 23.29
C LEU A 192 2.06 -24.44 22.09
N ILE A 193 2.31 -25.74 22.27
CA ILE A 193 1.85 -26.77 21.32
C ILE A 193 0.83 -27.67 22.02
N VAL A 194 -0.32 -27.90 21.38
CA VAL A 194 -1.38 -28.78 21.88
C VAL A 194 -1.50 -29.99 20.94
N VAL A 195 -1.24 -31.19 21.46
CA VAL A 195 -1.11 -32.39 20.62
C VAL A 195 -2.39 -33.22 20.65
N GLY A 196 -2.95 -33.47 19.46
CA GLY A 196 -4.06 -34.39 19.21
C GLY A 196 -3.87 -35.76 19.86
N THR A 197 -4.97 -36.37 20.32
CA THR A 197 -4.93 -37.70 20.94
C THR A 197 -5.79 -38.72 20.18
N PRO A 198 -5.56 -40.04 20.32
CA PRO A 198 -6.32 -41.02 19.53
C PRO A 198 -7.83 -41.00 19.80
N SER A 199 -8.57 -41.63 18.89
CA SER A 199 -10.03 -41.74 18.92
C SER A 199 -10.74 -40.38 18.93
N TRP A 200 -10.45 -39.52 17.94
CA TRP A 200 -10.98 -38.17 17.80
C TRP A 200 -10.67 -37.29 19.02
N SER A 201 -9.39 -37.22 19.39
CA SER A 201 -8.89 -36.49 20.55
C SER A 201 -9.62 -36.82 21.86
N GLN A 202 -9.85 -38.12 22.13
CA GLN A 202 -10.49 -38.61 23.36
C GLN A 202 -9.59 -39.53 24.20
N ASP A 203 -8.52 -40.10 23.65
CA ASP A 203 -7.58 -41.01 24.34
C ASP A 203 -6.45 -40.27 25.06
N VAL A 204 -6.80 -39.17 25.76
CA VAL A 204 -5.88 -38.39 26.60
C VAL A 204 -5.21 -39.19 27.73
N ASP A 205 -5.78 -40.34 28.12
CA ASP A 205 -5.15 -41.27 29.05
C ASP A 205 -4.04 -42.11 28.39
N ALA A 206 -4.12 -42.43 27.09
CA ALA A 206 -3.00 -43.01 26.35
C ALA A 206 -1.81 -42.04 26.30
N ALA A 207 -2.08 -40.77 25.98
CA ALA A 207 -1.08 -39.71 26.03
C ALA A 207 -0.47 -39.54 27.44
N ALA A 208 -1.30 -39.56 28.48
CA ALA A 208 -0.84 -39.45 29.87
C ALA A 208 -0.01 -40.66 30.36
N ASN A 209 -0.19 -41.84 29.77
CA ASN A 209 0.60 -43.04 30.09
C ASN A 209 1.99 -43.03 29.44
N ASN A 210 2.17 -42.37 28.29
CA ASN A 210 3.47 -42.23 27.60
C ASN A 210 3.64 -40.81 27.00
N PRO A 211 3.72 -39.76 27.83
CA PRO A 211 3.74 -38.38 27.36
C PRO A 211 4.99 -38.05 26.54
N ILE A 212 4.87 -37.08 25.63
CA ILE A 212 6.01 -36.44 24.98
C ILE A 212 6.86 -35.77 26.05
N THR A 213 8.15 -36.07 26.05
CA THR A 213 9.11 -35.66 27.10
C THR A 213 10.45 -35.16 26.55
N GLY A 214 10.65 -35.21 25.22
CA GLY A 214 11.79 -34.58 24.55
C GLY A 214 11.67 -33.06 24.44
N TYR A 215 10.46 -32.52 24.56
CA TYR A 215 10.13 -31.11 24.36
C TYR A 215 9.36 -30.50 25.54
N SER A 216 9.49 -29.19 25.70
CA SER A 216 8.76 -28.38 26.68
C SER A 216 7.57 -27.65 26.08
N ASN A 217 6.70 -27.15 26.97
CA ASN A 217 5.47 -26.42 26.65
C ASN A 217 4.49 -27.19 25.75
N ILE A 218 4.21 -28.45 26.13
CA ILE A 218 3.29 -29.35 25.44
C ILE A 218 2.03 -29.58 26.31
N ALA A 219 0.86 -29.27 25.76
CA ALA A 219 -0.45 -29.71 26.25
C ALA A 219 -1.04 -30.77 25.30
N TYR A 220 -2.18 -31.36 25.65
CA TYR A 220 -2.83 -32.40 24.86
C TYR A 220 -4.31 -32.08 24.62
N THR A 221 -4.77 -32.37 23.42
CA THR A 221 -6.12 -32.05 22.95
C THR A 221 -7.15 -33.01 23.52
N LEU A 222 -8.28 -32.45 23.97
CA LEU A 222 -9.47 -33.18 24.37
C LEU A 222 -10.72 -32.62 23.66
N HIS A 223 -11.36 -33.41 22.81
CA HIS A 223 -12.62 -33.03 22.15
C HIS A 223 -13.85 -33.64 22.82
N PHE A 224 -14.97 -32.92 22.80
CA PHE A 224 -16.26 -33.47 23.22
C PHE A 224 -17.46 -32.84 22.54
N TYR A 225 -18.50 -33.64 22.29
CA TYR A 225 -19.80 -33.19 21.84
C TYR A 225 -20.85 -33.58 22.89
N ALA A 226 -21.49 -32.60 23.52
CA ALA A 226 -22.24 -32.78 24.77
C ALA A 226 -23.52 -33.63 24.65
N GLY A 227 -24.03 -33.87 23.44
CA GLY A 227 -25.09 -34.86 23.19
C GLY A 227 -24.63 -36.31 23.36
N THR A 228 -23.33 -36.57 23.18
CA THR A 228 -22.76 -37.94 23.10
C THR A 228 -21.72 -38.21 24.19
N HIS A 229 -20.85 -37.25 24.48
CA HIS A 229 -19.71 -37.40 25.39
C HIS A 229 -20.03 -36.71 26.73
N GLY A 230 -19.96 -37.49 27.81
CA GLY A 230 -20.39 -37.04 29.14
C GLY A 230 -19.43 -37.44 30.25
N GLN A 231 -19.97 -37.80 31.41
CA GLN A 231 -19.19 -38.02 32.64
C GLN A 231 -18.00 -38.99 32.48
N TRP A 232 -18.14 -40.04 31.67
CA TRP A 232 -17.06 -41.01 31.43
C TRP A 232 -15.80 -40.38 30.82
N LEU A 233 -15.96 -39.40 29.91
CA LEU A 233 -14.85 -38.70 29.27
C LEU A 233 -14.28 -37.61 30.20
N ARG A 234 -15.11 -36.95 31.02
CA ARG A 234 -14.63 -36.08 32.11
C ARG A 234 -13.79 -36.84 33.14
N ASP A 235 -14.15 -38.08 33.46
CA ASP A 235 -13.38 -38.92 34.38
C ASP A 235 -12.06 -39.39 33.75
N LYS A 236 -12.05 -39.66 32.44
CA LYS A 236 -10.83 -39.93 31.66
C LYS A 236 -9.87 -38.72 31.62
N ALA A 237 -10.40 -37.53 31.32
CA ALA A 237 -9.66 -36.27 31.38
C ALA A 237 -9.11 -35.97 32.78
N ARG A 238 -9.91 -36.21 33.83
CA ARG A 238 -9.48 -36.11 35.23
C ARG A 238 -8.34 -37.08 35.55
N ASN A 239 -8.38 -38.32 35.04
CA ASN A 239 -7.31 -39.29 35.22
C ASN A 239 -6.02 -38.87 34.51
N ALA A 240 -6.11 -38.33 33.28
CA ALA A 240 -4.98 -37.79 32.55
C ALA A 240 -4.33 -36.59 33.29
N MET A 241 -5.12 -35.63 33.76
CA MET A 241 -4.62 -34.52 34.60
C MET A 241 -4.03 -35.01 35.92
N ASN A 242 -4.58 -36.05 36.55
CA ASN A 242 -4.02 -36.65 37.77
C ASN A 242 -2.70 -37.38 37.52
N ALA A 243 -2.46 -37.88 36.31
CA ALA A 243 -1.18 -38.44 35.88
C ALA A 243 -0.14 -37.36 35.51
N GLY A 244 -0.59 -36.11 35.33
CA GLY A 244 0.27 -34.92 35.33
C GLY A 244 0.37 -34.15 34.01
N ILE A 245 -0.38 -34.53 32.97
CA ILE A 245 -0.40 -33.77 31.70
C ILE A 245 -1.41 -32.61 31.73
N ALA A 246 -1.10 -31.51 31.04
CA ALA A 246 -2.02 -30.41 30.82
C ALA A 246 -2.95 -30.71 29.62
N LEU A 247 -4.20 -30.27 29.71
CA LEU A 247 -5.22 -30.45 28.68
C LEU A 247 -5.71 -29.11 28.14
N PHE A 248 -6.10 -29.08 26.87
CA PHE A 248 -6.80 -27.98 26.21
C PHE A 248 -7.98 -28.56 25.41
N VAL A 249 -9.13 -27.90 25.40
CA VAL A 249 -10.28 -28.29 24.57
C VAL A 249 -10.29 -27.40 23.33
N THR A 250 -9.49 -27.75 22.33
CA THR A 250 -9.40 -26.94 21.10
C THR A 250 -10.71 -27.01 20.29
N GLU A 251 -11.52 -28.07 20.49
CA GLU A 251 -12.87 -28.18 19.95
C GLU A 251 -13.92 -28.77 20.93
N TRP A 252 -15.11 -28.18 20.97
CA TRP A 252 -16.31 -28.82 21.53
C TRP A 252 -17.63 -28.37 20.89
N GLY A 253 -18.60 -29.29 20.81
CA GLY A 253 -19.97 -29.03 20.37
C GLY A 253 -21.01 -29.18 21.49
N SER A 254 -22.09 -28.38 21.44
CA SER A 254 -23.23 -28.53 22.38
C SER A 254 -24.21 -29.64 22.00
N VAL A 255 -24.09 -30.17 20.77
CA VAL A 255 -24.98 -31.15 20.13
C VAL A 255 -24.35 -32.55 20.13
N ASN A 256 -24.84 -33.50 19.30
CA ASN A 256 -24.24 -34.84 19.20
C ASN A 256 -22.93 -34.82 18.39
N ALA A 257 -22.14 -35.89 18.49
CA ALA A 257 -20.85 -36.05 17.79
C ALA A 257 -20.94 -36.24 16.26
N ASP A 258 -22.14 -36.10 15.67
CA ASP A 258 -22.37 -36.02 14.22
C ASP A 258 -22.62 -34.57 13.74
N GLY A 259 -22.47 -33.58 14.63
CA GLY A 259 -22.72 -32.16 14.35
C GLY A 259 -24.20 -31.74 14.42
N ASP A 260 -25.12 -32.66 14.73
CA ASP A 260 -26.57 -32.39 14.66
C ASP A 260 -27.33 -32.73 15.95
N GLY A 261 -28.59 -32.29 15.99
CA GLY A 261 -29.51 -32.42 17.10
C GLY A 261 -29.64 -31.14 17.93
N ALA A 262 -30.49 -31.20 18.95
CA ALA A 262 -30.72 -30.06 19.85
C ALA A 262 -29.61 -29.96 20.91
N PRO A 263 -29.15 -28.75 21.28
CA PRO A 263 -28.13 -28.56 22.31
C PRO A 263 -28.45 -29.24 23.65
N ASN A 264 -27.55 -30.10 24.13
CA ASN A 264 -27.67 -30.74 25.43
C ASN A 264 -27.18 -29.78 26.54
N VAL A 265 -28.01 -28.77 26.86
CA VAL A 265 -27.70 -27.71 27.82
C VAL A 265 -27.21 -28.24 29.17
N SER A 266 -27.81 -29.33 29.69
CA SER A 266 -27.45 -29.88 31.00
C SER A 266 -26.07 -30.54 31.01
N GLU A 267 -25.69 -31.24 29.94
CA GLU A 267 -24.37 -31.86 29.84
C GLU A 267 -23.31 -30.83 29.45
N THR A 268 -23.66 -29.86 28.61
CA THR A 268 -22.82 -28.69 28.29
C THR A 268 -22.45 -27.92 29.56
N GLN A 269 -23.42 -27.59 30.43
CA GLN A 269 -23.13 -26.96 31.73
C GLN A 269 -22.25 -27.84 32.62
N SER A 270 -22.42 -29.17 32.57
CA SER A 270 -21.61 -30.12 33.35
C SER A 270 -20.16 -30.19 32.84
N TRP A 271 -19.94 -29.99 31.54
CA TRP A 271 -18.62 -29.75 30.95
C TRP A 271 -18.05 -28.39 31.34
N MET A 272 -18.77 -27.29 31.12
CA MET A 272 -18.28 -25.94 31.47
C MET A 272 -17.89 -25.81 32.95
N ASN A 273 -18.67 -26.39 33.86
CA ASN A 273 -18.33 -26.47 35.28
C ASN A 273 -17.01 -27.22 35.53
N PHE A 274 -16.75 -28.29 34.78
CA PHE A 274 -15.51 -29.08 34.87
C PHE A 274 -14.31 -28.33 34.28
N LEU A 275 -14.45 -27.71 33.11
CA LEU A 275 -13.38 -26.95 32.47
C LEU A 275 -12.98 -25.74 33.35
N LYS A 276 -13.96 -24.98 33.84
CA LYS A 276 -13.71 -23.84 34.74
C LYS A 276 -13.12 -24.27 36.09
N GLN A 277 -13.49 -25.43 36.63
CA GLN A 277 -12.92 -25.96 37.88
C GLN A 277 -11.45 -26.36 37.75
N ASN A 278 -10.98 -26.74 36.56
CA ASN A 278 -9.63 -27.25 36.34
C ASN A 278 -8.76 -26.31 35.48
N ASN A 279 -9.20 -25.06 35.25
CA ASN A 279 -8.55 -24.06 34.39
C ASN A 279 -8.23 -24.56 32.96
N ILE A 280 -9.09 -25.38 32.38
CA ILE A 280 -8.94 -25.85 30.99
C ILE A 280 -9.51 -24.80 30.04
N SER A 281 -8.72 -24.31 29.09
CA SER A 281 -9.18 -23.41 28.00
C SER A 281 -10.03 -24.17 26.97
N HIS A 282 -10.97 -23.48 26.32
CA HIS A 282 -11.88 -24.13 25.36
C HIS A 282 -12.29 -23.28 24.14
N LEU A 283 -12.58 -23.92 23.00
CA LEU A 283 -13.26 -23.29 21.87
C LEU A 283 -14.43 -24.11 21.34
N ASN A 284 -15.53 -23.43 20.99
CA ASN A 284 -16.70 -24.10 20.42
C ASN A 284 -16.60 -24.24 18.89
N TRP A 285 -17.00 -25.42 18.39
CA TRP A 285 -17.33 -25.67 17.00
C TRP A 285 -18.81 -25.28 16.70
N ALA A 286 -19.13 -24.39 15.76
CA ALA A 286 -18.21 -23.59 14.93
C ALA A 286 -18.79 -22.23 14.50
N VAL A 287 -17.90 -21.29 14.16
CA VAL A 287 -18.23 -20.13 13.31
C VAL A 287 -18.60 -20.63 11.92
N SER A 288 -19.90 -20.82 11.72
CA SER A 288 -20.50 -21.44 10.54
C SER A 288 -21.97 -21.01 10.43
N ASP A 289 -22.47 -20.91 9.19
CA ASP A 289 -23.88 -20.71 8.86
C ASP A 289 -24.53 -21.93 8.18
N LYS A 290 -23.80 -23.03 8.03
CA LYS A 290 -24.28 -24.31 7.49
C LYS A 290 -25.54 -24.77 8.23
N GLU A 291 -26.49 -25.40 7.53
CA GLU A 291 -27.76 -25.89 8.13
C GLU A 291 -27.53 -27.19 8.95
N GLU A 292 -26.92 -27.04 10.13
CA GLU A 292 -26.62 -28.11 11.09
C GLU A 292 -26.75 -27.64 12.55
N GLY A 293 -26.66 -28.57 13.51
CA GLY A 293 -26.82 -28.28 14.94
C GLY A 293 -25.63 -27.54 15.58
N SER A 294 -24.41 -27.69 15.05
CA SER A 294 -23.17 -27.08 15.54
C SER A 294 -22.96 -25.61 15.14
N SER A 295 -23.50 -25.18 14.00
CA SER A 295 -23.38 -23.79 13.51
C SER A 295 -23.85 -22.78 14.54
N ILE A 296 -23.08 -21.72 14.80
CA ILE A 296 -23.49 -20.65 15.73
C ILE A 296 -24.47 -19.64 15.11
N VAL A 297 -24.46 -19.46 13.79
CA VAL A 297 -25.38 -18.57 13.05
C VAL A 297 -26.23 -19.34 12.04
N LYS A 298 -27.27 -18.70 11.52
CA LYS A 298 -28.22 -19.30 10.57
C LYS A 298 -27.78 -19.07 9.11
N PRO A 299 -28.19 -19.95 8.17
CA PRO A 299 -27.91 -19.78 6.75
C PRO A 299 -28.22 -18.37 6.24
N GLY A 300 -27.23 -17.72 5.64
CA GLY A 300 -27.31 -16.35 5.11
C GLY A 300 -27.08 -15.22 6.11
N THR A 301 -26.72 -15.51 7.37
CA THR A 301 -26.29 -14.46 8.32
C THR A 301 -24.99 -13.77 7.84
N PRO A 302 -24.85 -12.42 7.95
CA PRO A 302 -23.63 -11.69 7.59
C PRO A 302 -22.36 -12.16 8.34
N ILE A 303 -21.18 -11.69 7.92
CA ILE A 303 -19.90 -12.05 8.54
C ILE A 303 -19.68 -11.44 9.94
N SER A 304 -20.45 -10.41 10.30
CA SER A 304 -20.41 -9.70 11.58
C SER A 304 -21.80 -9.21 12.00
N GLY A 305 -21.90 -8.42 13.08
CA GLY A 305 -23.10 -7.66 13.42
C GLY A 305 -24.29 -8.47 13.93
N TRP A 306 -24.06 -9.75 14.29
CA TRP A 306 -25.11 -10.73 14.59
C TRP A 306 -26.02 -10.30 15.74
N ASN A 307 -27.32 -10.21 15.45
CA ASN A 307 -28.36 -10.00 16.44
C ASN A 307 -28.90 -11.34 16.98
N SER A 308 -29.66 -11.31 18.07
CA SER A 308 -30.18 -12.54 18.71
C SER A 308 -31.15 -13.37 17.86
N SER A 309 -31.67 -12.83 16.75
CA SER A 309 -32.46 -13.62 15.78
C SER A 309 -31.61 -14.25 14.67
N ASP A 310 -30.32 -13.91 14.56
CA ASP A 310 -29.38 -14.55 13.63
C ASP A 310 -28.78 -15.84 14.23
N LEU A 311 -28.54 -15.86 15.55
CA LEU A 311 -27.92 -16.99 16.25
C LEU A 311 -28.79 -18.26 16.22
N THR A 312 -28.17 -19.43 16.13
CA THR A 312 -28.86 -20.72 16.34
C THR A 312 -29.13 -20.98 17.84
N ALA A 313 -29.78 -22.10 18.16
CA ALA A 313 -29.89 -22.55 19.54
C ALA A 313 -28.53 -22.88 20.17
N ALA A 314 -27.57 -23.38 19.38
CA ALA A 314 -26.20 -23.60 19.82
C ALA A 314 -25.46 -22.26 20.01
N GLY A 315 -25.46 -21.38 19.01
CA GLY A 315 -24.81 -20.07 19.09
C GLY A 315 -25.32 -19.19 20.23
N THR A 316 -26.62 -19.25 20.54
CA THR A 316 -27.20 -18.56 21.70
C THR A 316 -26.63 -19.07 23.03
N LEU A 317 -26.46 -20.39 23.17
CA LEU A 317 -25.86 -21.02 24.36
C LEU A 317 -24.35 -20.74 24.45
N VAL A 318 -23.65 -20.80 23.32
CA VAL A 318 -22.19 -20.58 23.26
C VAL A 318 -21.86 -19.14 23.57
N LYS A 319 -22.61 -18.16 23.04
CA LYS A 319 -22.41 -16.74 23.37
C LYS A 319 -22.54 -16.49 24.87
N ASP A 320 -23.59 -17.04 25.51
CA ASP A 320 -23.76 -16.91 26.97
C ASP A 320 -22.59 -17.53 27.76
N ILE A 321 -22.02 -18.64 27.28
CA ILE A 321 -20.84 -19.27 27.89
C ILE A 321 -19.56 -18.43 27.71
N VAL A 322 -19.25 -18.00 26.47
CA VAL A 322 -18.01 -17.27 26.16
C VAL A 322 -18.06 -15.87 26.78
N SER A 323 -19.15 -15.12 26.60
CA SER A 323 -19.28 -13.74 27.08
C SER A 323 -19.24 -13.62 28.60
N ASN A 324 -19.69 -14.65 29.32
CA ASN A 324 -19.64 -14.71 30.78
C ASN A 324 -18.46 -15.54 31.32
N TRP A 325 -17.51 -16.00 30.48
CA TRP A 325 -16.39 -16.81 30.97
C TRP A 325 -15.50 -16.03 31.94
N GLY A 326 -15.40 -14.71 31.79
CA GLY A 326 -14.81 -13.81 32.79
C GLY A 326 -13.28 -13.94 32.97
N THR A 327 -12.58 -14.53 32.00
CA THR A 327 -11.12 -14.49 31.93
C THR A 327 -10.70 -13.34 31.03
N THR A 328 -9.88 -12.42 31.54
CA THR A 328 -9.22 -11.38 30.73
C THR A 328 -7.81 -11.81 30.32
N ILE A 329 -7.39 -11.35 29.14
CA ILE A 329 -5.98 -11.24 28.78
C ILE A 329 -5.48 -9.94 29.44
N ASP A 330 -4.45 -10.06 30.27
CA ASP A 330 -3.94 -8.93 31.06
C ASP A 330 -2.76 -8.31 30.30
N THR A 331 -3.07 -7.46 29.32
CA THR A 331 -2.04 -6.66 28.64
C THR A 331 -1.36 -5.71 29.64
N GLY A 332 -0.05 -5.48 29.46
CA GLY A 332 0.90 -5.09 30.53
C GLY A 332 0.77 -3.72 31.22
N SER A 333 -0.42 -3.12 31.34
CA SER A 333 -0.64 -1.80 31.95
C SER A 333 -1.09 -1.85 33.42
N SER A 334 -0.15 -2.06 34.35
CA SER A 334 -0.41 -1.92 35.80
C SER A 334 0.27 -0.69 36.41
N THR A 335 -0.53 0.34 36.73
CA THR A 335 -0.05 1.56 37.37
C THR A 335 0.33 1.30 38.84
N SER A 336 1.58 1.62 39.20
CA SER A 336 2.14 1.34 40.53
C SER A 336 1.53 2.24 41.62
N SER A 337 0.43 1.80 42.23
CA SER A 337 -0.18 2.50 43.37
C SER A 337 0.62 2.24 44.66
N THR A 338 1.14 3.32 45.26
CA THR A 338 2.03 3.22 46.42
C THR A 338 1.25 2.98 47.71
N SER A 339 1.61 1.93 48.45
CA SER A 339 1.26 1.80 49.87
C SER A 339 2.42 1.21 50.67
N SER A 340 2.61 1.68 51.91
CA SER A 340 3.87 1.53 52.64
C SER A 340 3.68 1.09 54.09
N SER A 341 4.44 0.09 54.56
CA SER A 341 4.62 -0.14 56.01
C SER A 341 5.85 -1.01 56.38
N SER A 342 6.83 -0.35 56.99
CA SER A 342 7.64 -0.84 58.13
C SER A 342 8.15 -2.30 58.18
N SER A 343 9.39 -2.48 57.71
CA SER A 343 10.55 -2.95 58.52
C SER A 343 10.40 -4.05 59.58
N SER A 344 11.26 -5.07 59.51
CA SER A 344 12.21 -5.38 60.60
C SER A 344 13.38 -6.27 60.12
N SER A 345 14.45 -6.33 60.90
CA SER A 345 15.76 -6.88 60.53
C SER A 345 16.09 -8.21 61.22
N SER A 346 16.93 -9.06 60.62
CA SER A 346 18.20 -9.45 61.26
C SER A 346 19.16 -10.25 60.36
N SER A 347 20.44 -10.04 60.65
CA SER A 347 21.64 -10.64 60.05
C SER A 347 21.82 -12.14 60.28
N SER A 348 22.57 -12.81 59.40
CA SER A 348 23.90 -13.36 59.81
C SER A 348 24.75 -13.72 58.59
N SER A 349 26.07 -13.85 58.81
CA SER A 349 27.09 -14.05 57.78
C SER A 349 27.93 -15.30 58.05
N SER A 350 28.47 -15.91 57.00
CA SER A 350 29.76 -16.60 57.08
C SER A 350 30.39 -16.76 55.70
N SER A 351 31.73 -16.84 55.67
CA SER A 351 32.56 -16.89 54.47
C SER A 351 33.52 -18.07 54.52
N SER A 352 33.96 -18.56 53.36
CA SER A 352 35.32 -19.11 53.17
C SER A 352 35.59 -19.34 51.68
N SER A 353 36.87 -19.52 51.32
CA SER A 353 37.36 -19.43 49.95
C SER A 353 38.49 -20.43 49.65
N SER A 354 38.68 -20.74 48.37
CA SER A 354 39.92 -21.32 47.80
C SER A 354 40.01 -20.89 46.32
N ASN A 355 41.06 -20.18 45.89
CA ASN A 355 42.40 -20.67 45.47
C ASN A 355 42.32 -21.63 44.26
N SER A 356 42.57 -21.16 43.02
CA SER A 356 43.90 -21.00 42.35
C SER A 356 44.40 -22.30 41.67
N SER A 357 44.98 -22.33 40.46
CA SER A 357 45.87 -21.35 39.80
C SER A 357 45.96 -21.54 38.26
N SER A 358 46.57 -20.56 37.54
CA SER A 358 47.51 -20.63 36.37
C SER A 358 47.69 -21.95 35.56
N SER A 359 47.99 -22.02 34.25
CA SER A 359 48.40 -21.09 33.15
C SER A 359 48.84 -21.94 31.91
N SER A 360 49.04 -21.51 30.65
CA SER A 360 48.71 -20.33 29.79
C SER A 360 49.27 -20.57 28.36
N SER A 361 49.22 -19.56 27.45
CA SER A 361 50.05 -19.38 26.21
C SER A 361 49.85 -20.37 25.03
N SER A 362 50.03 -20.01 23.74
CA SER A 362 50.26 -18.71 23.05
C SER A 362 50.23 -18.83 21.49
N SER A 363 50.17 -17.68 20.77
CA SER A 363 50.80 -17.37 19.44
C SER A 363 50.37 -18.11 18.14
N SER A 364 50.41 -17.53 16.91
CA SER A 364 50.55 -16.13 16.43
C SER A 364 50.55 -15.98 14.87
N SER A 365 49.97 -14.89 14.32
CA SER A 365 50.32 -14.20 13.04
C SER A 365 50.19 -14.98 11.69
N SER A 366 50.23 -14.40 10.47
CA SER A 366 50.65 -13.07 9.96
C SER A 366 49.90 -12.62 8.68
N SER A 367 50.16 -11.41 8.17
CA SER A 367 49.45 -10.71 7.05
C SER A 367 50.36 -10.29 5.87
N SER A 368 49.78 -9.87 4.72
CA SER A 368 50.41 -8.94 3.73
C SER A 368 49.43 -8.46 2.63
N SER A 369 49.78 -7.38 1.90
CA SER A 369 49.00 -6.76 0.81
C SER A 369 49.92 -5.98 -0.17
N SER A 370 49.47 -5.70 -1.42
CA SER A 370 50.14 -4.79 -2.39
C SER A 370 49.30 -4.60 -3.69
N SER A 371 49.68 -3.67 -4.59
CA SER A 371 48.85 -3.22 -5.72
C SER A 371 49.59 -2.71 -6.99
N SER A 372 48.84 -2.59 -8.10
CA SER A 372 49.00 -1.64 -9.24
C SER A 372 49.89 -1.93 -10.47
N SER A 373 49.55 -1.22 -11.56
CA SER A 373 50.30 -0.91 -12.81
C SER A 373 50.11 -1.79 -14.08
N SER A 374 50.42 -1.20 -15.24
CA SER A 374 49.80 -1.47 -16.55
C SER A 374 50.79 -1.78 -17.70
N GLY A 375 50.29 -2.33 -18.81
CA GLY A 375 51.08 -2.55 -20.03
C GLY A 375 50.23 -2.92 -21.26
N SER A 376 50.65 -2.45 -22.44
CA SER A 376 50.00 -2.75 -23.73
C SER A 376 50.55 -4.02 -24.37
N SER A 377 49.70 -4.86 -24.93
CA SER A 377 50.11 -6.05 -25.69
C SER A 377 49.18 -6.30 -26.89
N THR A 378 49.71 -6.93 -27.94
CA THR A 378 48.93 -7.38 -29.10
C THR A 378 47.93 -8.45 -28.66
N GLY A 379 46.63 -8.20 -28.89
CA GLY A 379 45.54 -9.06 -28.44
C GLY A 379 45.63 -10.49 -28.97
N SER A 380 45.99 -11.43 -28.10
CA SER A 380 45.63 -12.84 -28.29
C SER A 380 44.16 -12.99 -27.92
N CYS A 381 43.35 -13.54 -28.82
CA CYS A 381 41.91 -13.73 -28.59
C CYS A 381 41.57 -14.95 -27.73
N ASN A 382 42.55 -15.55 -27.03
CA ASN A 382 42.31 -16.62 -26.07
C ASN A 382 41.51 -16.09 -24.88
N GLY A 383 40.30 -16.62 -24.66
CA GLY A 383 39.46 -16.29 -23.51
C GLY A 383 38.54 -15.08 -23.68
N LEU A 384 38.33 -14.60 -24.92
CA LEU A 384 37.25 -13.68 -25.26
C LEU A 384 36.10 -14.46 -25.92
N ASN A 385 34.85 -14.06 -25.66
CA ASN A 385 33.69 -14.71 -26.26
C ASN A 385 33.54 -14.26 -27.73
N GLU A 386 33.13 -15.16 -28.62
CA GLU A 386 32.86 -14.86 -30.03
C GLU A 386 31.35 -14.70 -30.27
N TYR A 387 30.92 -13.56 -30.80
CA TYR A 387 29.51 -13.23 -31.03
C TYR A 387 28.84 -14.29 -31.93
N PRO A 388 27.63 -14.79 -31.60
CA PRO A 388 26.65 -14.24 -30.65
C PRO A 388 26.74 -14.79 -29.21
N ASN A 389 27.89 -15.35 -28.79
CA ASN A 389 28.08 -15.72 -27.38
C ASN A 389 28.36 -14.44 -26.57
N TRP A 390 27.32 -13.93 -25.91
CA TRP A 390 27.38 -12.73 -25.08
C TRP A 390 28.27 -12.89 -23.85
N THR A 391 28.71 -11.77 -23.27
CA THR A 391 29.59 -11.74 -22.07
C THR A 391 28.81 -11.59 -20.77
N ALA A 392 27.64 -10.95 -20.83
CA ALA A 392 26.80 -10.68 -19.68
C ALA A 392 25.35 -11.14 -19.90
N ARG A 393 24.60 -11.13 -18.80
CA ARG A 393 23.21 -11.57 -18.63
C ARG A 393 22.58 -10.66 -17.58
N ASP A 394 21.29 -10.36 -17.70
CA ASP A 394 20.65 -9.35 -16.85
C ASP A 394 20.53 -9.79 -15.38
N TRP A 395 20.47 -11.10 -15.12
CA TRP A 395 20.33 -11.65 -13.76
C TRP A 395 21.09 -12.98 -13.55
N SER A 396 21.27 -13.37 -12.29
CA SER A 396 22.07 -14.53 -11.88
C SER A 396 21.37 -15.89 -12.11
N GLY A 397 21.28 -16.29 -13.37
CA GLY A 397 20.70 -17.56 -13.80
C GLY A 397 20.19 -17.49 -15.25
N GLY A 398 19.87 -16.29 -15.71
CA GLY A 398 19.40 -16.02 -17.06
C GLY A 398 20.41 -16.33 -18.18
N PRO A 399 19.93 -16.35 -19.43
CA PRO A 399 20.77 -16.53 -20.61
C PRO A 399 21.69 -15.33 -20.82
N TYR A 400 22.89 -15.59 -21.37
CA TYR A 400 23.79 -14.53 -21.80
C TYR A 400 23.22 -13.84 -23.06
N ASN A 401 22.95 -12.54 -22.97
CA ASN A 401 22.16 -11.79 -23.96
C ASN A 401 22.70 -10.39 -24.30
N HIS A 402 23.66 -9.84 -23.55
CA HIS A 402 24.22 -8.51 -23.77
C HIS A 402 25.73 -8.41 -23.48
N ALA A 403 26.31 -7.23 -23.72
CA ALA A 403 27.66 -6.85 -23.28
C ALA A 403 27.62 -5.56 -22.45
N ASN A 404 28.38 -5.53 -21.35
CA ASN A 404 28.45 -4.41 -20.41
C ASN A 404 29.59 -3.43 -20.72
N PRO A 405 29.58 -2.20 -20.17
CA PRO A 405 30.62 -1.21 -20.42
C PRO A 405 32.03 -1.76 -20.12
N GLY A 406 32.88 -1.86 -21.15
CA GLY A 406 34.24 -2.42 -21.05
C GLY A 406 34.39 -3.90 -21.42
N ASP A 407 33.29 -4.65 -21.59
CA ASP A 407 33.30 -6.04 -22.07
C ASP A 407 33.90 -6.15 -23.47
N LYS A 408 34.44 -7.33 -23.81
CA LYS A 408 35.13 -7.59 -25.08
C LYS A 408 34.63 -8.86 -25.76
N LEU A 409 34.09 -8.69 -26.96
CA LEU A 409 33.72 -9.79 -27.85
C LEU A 409 34.59 -9.79 -29.10
N VAL A 410 34.80 -10.98 -29.65
CA VAL A 410 35.30 -11.18 -31.01
C VAL A 410 34.11 -11.22 -31.97
N TYR A 411 34.18 -10.46 -33.06
CA TYR A 411 33.28 -10.59 -34.19
C TYR A 411 34.08 -10.50 -35.48
N GLN A 412 33.89 -11.47 -36.38
CA GLN A 412 34.63 -11.60 -37.65
C GLN A 412 36.16 -11.48 -37.50
N GLY A 413 36.73 -12.03 -36.41
CA GLY A 413 38.17 -11.94 -36.11
C GLY A 413 38.68 -10.57 -35.64
N THR A 414 37.77 -9.61 -35.38
CA THR A 414 38.07 -8.31 -34.78
C THR A 414 37.56 -8.27 -33.34
N ILE A 415 38.35 -7.71 -32.43
CA ILE A 415 37.97 -7.51 -31.04
C ILE A 415 37.28 -6.14 -30.94
N TYR A 416 36.05 -6.15 -30.46
CA TYR A 416 35.31 -4.95 -30.10
C TYR A 416 35.18 -4.88 -28.59
N GLN A 417 35.25 -3.66 -28.05
CA GLN A 417 34.94 -3.34 -26.66
C GLN A 417 33.61 -2.58 -26.63
N ALA A 418 32.69 -2.99 -25.75
CA ALA A 418 31.46 -2.25 -25.50
C ALA A 418 31.79 -0.93 -24.77
N ASN A 419 31.18 0.16 -25.24
CA ASN A 419 31.35 1.51 -24.70
C ASN A 419 30.34 1.80 -23.57
N TRP A 420 29.14 1.24 -23.71
CA TRP A 420 28.05 1.22 -22.73
C TRP A 420 27.28 -0.12 -22.89
N TYR A 421 26.19 -0.34 -22.16
CA TYR A 421 25.33 -1.52 -22.32
C TYR A 421 24.90 -1.68 -23.78
N THR A 422 25.02 -2.88 -24.36
CA THR A 422 24.60 -3.12 -25.74
C THR A 422 24.23 -4.58 -26.04
N THR A 423 23.18 -4.73 -26.85
CA THR A 423 22.69 -5.97 -27.47
C THR A 423 22.92 -5.99 -28.99
N THR A 424 23.60 -4.97 -29.54
CA THR A 424 23.80 -4.82 -30.99
C THR A 424 25.02 -5.61 -31.52
N VAL A 425 25.06 -5.87 -32.82
CA VAL A 425 26.15 -6.66 -33.43
C VAL A 425 27.49 -5.93 -33.24
N PRO A 426 28.56 -6.57 -32.73
CA PRO A 426 29.80 -5.84 -32.43
C PRO A 426 30.38 -5.07 -33.62
N GLY A 427 30.33 -3.74 -33.51
CA GLY A 427 30.73 -2.80 -34.57
C GLY A 427 29.62 -2.29 -35.50
N SER A 428 28.33 -2.53 -35.23
CA SER A 428 27.24 -1.97 -36.04
C SER A 428 27.02 -0.46 -35.86
N ASP A 429 27.38 0.08 -34.69
CA ASP A 429 27.03 1.42 -34.25
C ASP A 429 28.02 1.94 -33.18
N ALA A 430 27.71 3.09 -32.57
CA ALA A 430 28.58 3.79 -31.63
C ALA A 430 28.77 3.08 -30.27
N SER A 431 27.95 2.08 -29.92
CA SER A 431 28.13 1.31 -28.67
C SER A 431 29.38 0.43 -28.66
N TRP A 432 30.10 0.31 -29.79
CA TRP A 432 31.29 -0.52 -29.93
C TRP A 432 32.53 0.25 -30.38
N THR A 433 33.62 0.14 -29.62
CA THR A 433 34.96 0.55 -30.06
C THR A 433 35.75 -0.64 -30.58
N ASN A 434 36.29 -0.55 -31.80
CA ASN A 434 37.26 -1.53 -32.31
C ASN A 434 38.59 -1.38 -31.54
N VAL A 435 39.04 -2.46 -30.88
CA VAL A 435 40.27 -2.46 -30.06
C VAL A 435 41.38 -3.39 -30.59
N GLY A 436 41.21 -3.98 -31.78
CA GLY A 436 42.25 -4.75 -32.46
C GLY A 436 41.72 -5.95 -33.26
N SER A 437 42.62 -6.75 -33.84
CA SER A 437 42.27 -7.96 -34.62
C SER A 437 43.05 -9.19 -34.17
N CYS A 438 42.41 -10.36 -34.23
CA CYS A 438 42.99 -11.64 -33.85
C CYS A 438 44.07 -12.08 -34.85
N GLY A 439 45.35 -12.03 -34.43
CA GLY A 439 46.47 -12.43 -35.29
C GLY A 439 46.58 -13.94 -35.49
N THR A 440 46.25 -14.43 -36.69
CA THR A 440 46.40 -15.86 -37.04
C THR A 440 47.85 -16.23 -37.35
N SER A 441 48.31 -17.35 -36.78
CA SER A 441 49.66 -17.90 -37.00
C SER A 441 49.61 -19.17 -37.85
N SER A 442 49.78 -19.03 -39.17
CA SER A 442 49.78 -20.19 -40.09
C SER A 442 50.69 -20.00 -41.32
N SER A 443 51.92 -20.51 -41.21
CA SER A 443 52.66 -21.06 -42.38
C SER A 443 51.90 -22.28 -42.91
N THR A 444 51.78 -22.60 -44.21
CA THR A 444 52.44 -22.14 -45.45
C THR A 444 51.48 -22.52 -46.61
N SER A 445 51.57 -22.12 -47.89
CA SER A 445 52.63 -21.52 -48.74
C SER A 445 52.05 -21.08 -50.10
N SER A 446 52.68 -20.11 -50.77
CA SER A 446 52.59 -19.80 -52.23
C SER A 446 51.20 -19.39 -52.80
N THR A 447 51.05 -18.43 -53.73
CA THR A 447 52.05 -17.75 -54.60
C THR A 447 51.58 -16.33 -54.98
N SER A 448 52.53 -15.44 -55.30
CA SER A 448 52.44 -14.23 -56.16
C SER A 448 51.05 -13.78 -56.68
N SER A 449 50.68 -12.49 -56.57
CA SER A 449 51.50 -11.38 -57.13
C SER A 449 51.24 -9.99 -56.52
N SER A 450 52.25 -9.14 -56.69
CA SER A 450 52.20 -7.66 -56.82
C SER A 450 50.95 -7.09 -57.53
N SER A 451 50.50 -5.86 -57.28
CA SER A 451 51.08 -4.74 -56.48
C SER A 451 50.08 -3.59 -56.29
N SER A 452 50.39 -2.66 -55.37
CA SER A 452 50.18 -1.18 -55.41
C SER A 452 48.80 -0.61 -55.81
N SER A 453 48.27 0.43 -55.17
CA SER A 453 48.62 1.22 -53.96
C SER A 453 47.49 2.27 -53.78
N SER A 454 47.53 3.09 -52.72
CA SER A 454 47.08 4.52 -52.65
C SER A 454 45.70 4.94 -53.25
N SER A 455 44.89 5.80 -52.64
CA SER A 455 44.82 6.50 -51.35
C SER A 455 43.59 7.43 -51.41
N SER A 456 43.33 8.25 -50.38
CA SER A 456 42.66 9.58 -50.47
C SER A 456 41.29 9.68 -51.20
N SER A 457 40.14 9.82 -50.54
CA SER A 457 39.68 10.96 -49.70
C SER A 457 39.26 12.24 -50.46
N SER A 458 37.97 12.36 -50.80
CA SER A 458 37.21 13.62 -51.02
C SER A 458 35.74 13.23 -51.28
N SER A 459 34.74 13.47 -50.43
CA SER A 459 34.24 14.70 -49.78
C SER A 459 33.15 15.44 -50.59
N SER A 460 32.10 15.86 -49.86
CA SER A 460 31.22 17.03 -50.10
C SER A 460 30.32 17.12 -51.36
N SER A 461 29.00 17.15 -51.10
CA SER A 461 27.98 18.10 -51.63
C SER A 461 27.68 18.22 -53.15
N SER A 462 26.45 18.52 -53.61
CA SER A 462 25.10 18.50 -53.00
C SER A 462 24.03 18.84 -54.06
N SER A 463 22.75 18.63 -53.73
CA SER A 463 21.57 19.39 -54.23
C SER A 463 20.97 19.11 -55.63
N SER A 464 19.63 19.06 -55.63
CA SER A 464 18.70 19.65 -56.62
C SER A 464 18.31 18.94 -57.93
N SER A 465 17.15 18.26 -57.83
CA SER A 465 15.88 18.69 -58.48
C SER A 465 15.48 18.27 -59.91
N ASN A 466 14.15 18.09 -60.01
CA ASN A 466 13.26 17.96 -61.18
C ASN A 466 13.32 16.67 -62.01
N SER A 467 12.24 15.92 -62.27
CA SER A 467 10.77 16.19 -62.44
C SER A 467 10.32 16.36 -63.89
N THR A 468 9.56 15.38 -64.37
CA THR A 468 8.41 15.44 -65.31
C THR A 468 7.84 14.02 -65.35
N SER A 469 6.60 13.77 -64.90
CA SER A 469 5.33 13.85 -65.66
C SER A 469 5.29 12.85 -66.85
N SER A 470 4.17 12.30 -67.32
CA SER A 470 2.73 12.63 -67.24
C SER A 470 1.95 11.36 -67.71
N SER A 471 0.62 11.17 -67.69
CA SER A 471 -0.55 11.96 -67.28
C SER A 471 -1.85 11.10 -67.43
N SER A 472 -2.87 11.39 -66.60
CA SER A 472 -4.29 11.61 -66.98
C SER A 472 -5.14 10.50 -67.67
N SER A 473 -6.49 10.45 -67.54
CA SER A 473 -7.47 11.10 -66.63
C SER A 473 -8.91 10.59 -66.94
N SER A 474 -9.87 10.94 -66.05
CA SER A 474 -11.26 11.36 -66.36
C SER A 474 -12.28 10.40 -67.04
N SER A 475 -13.61 10.48 -66.79
CA SER A 475 -14.38 11.04 -65.67
C SER A 475 -15.90 10.73 -65.77
N SER A 476 -16.61 10.87 -64.64
CA SER A 476 -17.93 11.54 -64.46
C SER A 476 -19.25 11.05 -65.12
N SER A 477 -20.29 10.94 -64.25
CA SER A 477 -21.71 11.37 -64.41
C SER A 477 -22.63 10.68 -65.45
N SER A 478 -23.96 10.55 -65.26
CA SER A 478 -24.88 10.71 -64.10
C SER A 478 -26.33 10.29 -64.48
N SER A 479 -27.30 10.45 -63.57
CA SER A 479 -28.75 10.66 -63.83
C SER A 479 -29.65 9.42 -64.09
N SER A 480 -30.94 9.38 -63.71
CA SER A 480 -31.74 10.22 -62.77
C SER A 480 -33.16 9.66 -62.49
N SER A 481 -33.90 10.37 -61.60
CA SER A 481 -35.39 10.41 -61.45
C SER A 481 -36.04 9.22 -60.71
N ASN A 482 -37.18 9.31 -60.01
CA ASN A 482 -38.07 10.42 -59.57
C ASN A 482 -38.94 9.91 -58.35
N SER A 483 -39.81 10.61 -57.60
CA SER A 483 -40.48 11.94 -57.70
C SER A 483 -40.96 12.47 -56.33
N SER A 484 -41.15 13.80 -56.22
CA SER A 484 -42.22 14.58 -55.52
C SER A 484 -42.91 14.13 -54.20
N SER A 485 -43.23 15.00 -53.21
CA SER A 485 -42.94 16.45 -53.02
C SER A 485 -43.53 17.05 -51.72
N SER A 486 -42.83 18.03 -51.10
CA SER A 486 -43.32 19.25 -50.37
C SER A 486 -44.29 19.16 -49.16
N SER A 487 -44.25 20.04 -48.13
CA SER A 487 -43.26 21.05 -47.68
C SER A 487 -43.62 21.71 -46.33
N SER A 488 -42.60 22.19 -45.60
CA SER A 488 -42.54 23.41 -44.76
C SER A 488 -43.38 23.61 -43.46
N SER A 489 -42.63 23.79 -42.36
CA SER A 489 -42.62 24.93 -41.41
C SER A 489 -43.53 25.07 -40.16
N SER A 490 -42.83 25.33 -39.05
CA SER A 490 -43.13 26.26 -37.92
C SER A 490 -44.08 25.87 -36.77
N SER A 491 -43.63 26.27 -35.58
CA SER A 491 -44.15 26.05 -34.22
C SER A 491 -45.29 26.99 -33.79
N SER A 492 -46.20 26.50 -32.93
CA SER A 492 -46.57 27.21 -31.68
C SER A 492 -47.48 26.39 -30.75
N SER A 493 -47.43 26.71 -29.46
CA SER A 493 -48.26 26.29 -28.32
C SER A 493 -49.78 26.11 -28.54
N SER A 494 -50.39 25.14 -27.84
CA SER A 494 -51.65 25.33 -27.08
C SER A 494 -51.92 24.12 -26.15
N SER A 495 -52.92 24.22 -25.26
CA SER A 495 -53.12 23.28 -24.14
C SER A 495 -54.60 22.91 -23.89
N SER A 496 -54.79 21.84 -23.11
CA SER A 496 -56.00 21.48 -22.33
C SER A 496 -57.22 20.83 -23.03
N SER A 497 -58.13 20.31 -22.18
CA SER A 497 -59.48 19.76 -22.41
C SER A 497 -59.69 18.42 -23.15
N SER A 498 -59.38 17.33 -22.44
CA SER A 498 -60.32 16.23 -22.12
C SER A 498 -61.35 15.74 -23.16
N SER A 499 -61.23 14.49 -23.59
CA SER A 499 -62.39 13.57 -23.67
C SER A 499 -61.96 12.11 -23.47
N SER A 500 -62.82 11.32 -22.85
CA SER A 500 -62.52 9.96 -22.38
C SER A 500 -62.60 8.92 -23.50
N SER A 501 -61.51 8.18 -23.73
CA SER A 501 -61.53 6.89 -24.43
C SER A 501 -60.54 5.94 -23.76
N SER A 502 -60.92 4.67 -23.61
CA SER A 502 -60.15 3.71 -22.81
C SER A 502 -58.91 3.21 -23.55
N GLY A 503 -57.72 3.52 -23.02
CA GLY A 503 -56.49 2.83 -23.39
C GLY A 503 -56.54 1.33 -23.02
N PRO A 504 -55.71 0.49 -23.66
CA PRO A 504 -55.77 -0.96 -23.47
C PRO A 504 -55.36 -1.36 -22.06
N VAL A 505 -56.10 -2.30 -21.47
CA VAL A 505 -55.65 -3.00 -20.26
C VAL A 505 -54.51 -3.93 -20.66
N SER A 506 -53.28 -3.59 -20.30
CA SER A 506 -52.12 -4.46 -20.48
C SER A 506 -52.28 -5.70 -19.59
N SER A 507 -52.48 -6.85 -20.22
CA SER A 507 -52.39 -8.14 -19.53
C SER A 507 -50.94 -8.37 -19.15
N CYS A 508 -50.60 -8.16 -17.87
CA CYS A 508 -49.27 -8.41 -17.32
C CYS A 508 -48.98 -9.92 -17.11
N THR A 509 -49.81 -10.80 -17.68
CA THR A 509 -49.67 -12.25 -17.58
C THR A 509 -48.46 -12.72 -18.39
N GLY A 510 -47.45 -13.27 -17.73
CA GLY A 510 -46.20 -13.70 -18.37
C GLY A 510 -45.16 -12.59 -18.53
N VAL A 511 -45.31 -11.48 -17.80
CA VAL A 511 -44.24 -10.49 -17.58
C VAL A 511 -43.60 -10.76 -16.22
N ASN A 512 -42.28 -10.68 -16.12
CA ASN A 512 -41.58 -10.88 -14.85
C ASN A 512 -41.94 -9.78 -13.83
N GLU A 513 -42.06 -10.14 -12.55
CA GLU A 513 -42.27 -9.19 -11.45
C GLU A 513 -40.98 -9.03 -10.63
N TYR A 514 -40.55 -7.80 -10.40
CA TYR A 514 -39.33 -7.47 -9.65
C TYR A 514 -39.38 -8.09 -8.24
N PRO A 515 -38.30 -8.75 -7.75
CA PRO A 515 -36.91 -8.69 -8.24
C PRO A 515 -36.53 -9.77 -9.28
N ASN A 516 -37.47 -10.46 -9.92
CA ASN A 516 -37.15 -11.49 -10.91
C ASN A 516 -36.71 -10.85 -12.25
N TRP A 517 -35.44 -10.51 -12.38
CA TRP A 517 -34.87 -9.90 -13.59
C TRP A 517 -35.10 -10.71 -14.87
N THR A 518 -35.09 -10.02 -16.02
CA THR A 518 -35.40 -10.61 -17.34
C THR A 518 -34.17 -11.10 -18.08
N SER A 519 -33.00 -10.54 -17.79
CA SER A 519 -31.73 -10.82 -18.46
C SER A 519 -30.58 -11.12 -17.48
N ARG A 520 -29.48 -11.64 -18.02
CA ARG A 520 -28.23 -12.04 -17.33
C ARG A 520 -27.04 -11.82 -18.26
N ASP A 521 -25.88 -11.49 -17.72
CA ASP A 521 -24.73 -11.06 -18.55
C ASP A 521 -24.09 -12.19 -19.35
N TRP A 522 -24.19 -13.43 -18.88
CA TRP A 522 -23.61 -14.61 -19.53
C TRP A 522 -24.47 -15.87 -19.39
N SER A 523 -24.20 -16.88 -20.21
CA SER A 523 -25.00 -18.11 -20.32
C SER A 523 -24.76 -19.09 -19.17
N GLY A 524 -25.31 -18.78 -18.00
CA GLY A 524 -25.25 -19.61 -16.80
C GLY A 524 -25.42 -18.79 -15.52
N GLY A 525 -25.03 -17.52 -15.56
CA GLY A 525 -25.13 -16.59 -14.45
C GLY A 525 -26.57 -16.28 -13.99
N PRO A 526 -26.69 -15.61 -12.82
CA PRO A 526 -27.98 -15.22 -12.25
C PRO A 526 -28.66 -14.17 -13.14
N TYR A 527 -29.99 -14.16 -13.11
CA TYR A 527 -30.77 -13.07 -13.69
C TYR A 527 -30.65 -11.84 -12.79
N ASN A 528 -30.04 -10.77 -13.30
CA ASN A 528 -29.59 -9.61 -12.52
C ASN A 528 -29.91 -8.24 -13.16
N HIS A 529 -30.34 -8.18 -14.42
CA HIS A 529 -30.61 -6.92 -15.11
C HIS A 529 -31.81 -7.01 -16.10
N ALA A 530 -32.20 -5.87 -16.65
CA ALA A 530 -33.13 -5.75 -17.77
C ALA A 530 -32.45 -5.09 -18.98
N ASN A 531 -32.67 -5.63 -20.18
CA ASN A 531 -32.10 -5.14 -21.44
C ASN A 531 -33.01 -4.12 -22.15
N PRO A 532 -32.51 -3.33 -23.12
CA PRO A 532 -33.29 -2.33 -23.84
C PRO A 532 -34.57 -2.95 -24.47
N GLY A 533 -35.74 -2.55 -23.99
CA GLY A 533 -37.05 -3.07 -24.43
C GLY A 533 -37.65 -4.19 -23.57
N ASP A 534 -36.91 -4.74 -22.60
CA ASP A 534 -37.43 -5.69 -21.61
C ASP A 534 -38.55 -5.06 -20.77
N LYS A 535 -39.47 -5.90 -20.27
CA LYS A 535 -40.64 -5.46 -19.49
C LYS A 535 -40.70 -6.16 -18.16
N MET A 536 -40.98 -5.38 -17.13
CA MET A 536 -41.11 -5.86 -15.76
C MET A 536 -42.30 -5.20 -15.05
N VAL A 537 -42.92 -5.94 -14.15
CA VAL A 537 -43.93 -5.44 -13.21
C VAL A 537 -43.23 -5.04 -11.91
N TYR A 538 -43.58 -3.88 -11.38
CA TYR A 538 -43.25 -3.48 -10.02
C TYR A 538 -44.44 -2.71 -9.43
N GLN A 539 -44.84 -3.06 -8.21
CA GLN A 539 -45.98 -2.45 -7.50
C GLN A 539 -47.25 -2.35 -8.38
N ASN A 540 -47.69 -3.48 -8.95
CA ASN A 540 -48.85 -3.57 -9.87
C ASN A 540 -48.76 -2.68 -11.12
N THR A 541 -47.59 -2.15 -11.47
CA THR A 541 -47.36 -1.25 -12.61
C THR A 541 -46.36 -1.85 -13.58
N LEU A 542 -46.67 -1.80 -14.87
CA LEU A 542 -45.84 -2.30 -15.95
C LEU A 542 -44.85 -1.23 -16.39
N TYR A 543 -43.57 -1.57 -16.42
CA TYR A 543 -42.49 -0.72 -16.94
C TYR A 543 -41.79 -1.41 -18.11
N GLN A 544 -41.10 -0.62 -18.93
CA GLN A 544 -40.19 -1.09 -19.97
C GLN A 544 -38.84 -0.42 -19.82
N ALA A 545 -37.75 -1.18 -19.91
CA ALA A 545 -36.40 -0.66 -19.90
C ALA A 545 -36.09 0.10 -21.20
N ASN A 546 -35.47 1.27 -21.07
CA ASN A 546 -35.08 2.16 -22.17
C ASN A 546 -33.68 1.82 -22.71
N TRP A 547 -32.79 1.38 -21.81
CA TRP A 547 -31.45 0.84 -22.07
C TRP A 547 -31.13 -0.26 -21.03
N TYR A 548 -29.90 -0.79 -21.01
CA TYR A 548 -29.47 -1.73 -19.96
C TYR A 548 -29.65 -1.11 -18.57
N THR A 549 -30.27 -1.84 -17.63
CA THR A 549 -30.49 -1.34 -16.27
C THR A 549 -30.60 -2.45 -15.23
N THR A 550 -30.00 -2.21 -14.07
CA THR A 550 -30.09 -3.00 -12.84
C THR A 550 -30.95 -2.29 -11.77
N THR A 551 -31.54 -1.14 -12.09
CA THR A 551 -32.27 -0.30 -11.13
C THR A 551 -33.76 -0.67 -11.06
N ILE A 552 -34.37 -0.46 -9.89
CA ILE A 552 -35.75 -0.90 -9.61
C ILE A 552 -36.73 -0.31 -10.65
N PRO A 553 -37.64 -1.10 -11.26
CA PRO A 553 -38.50 -0.62 -12.33
C PRO A 553 -39.32 0.63 -11.97
N GLY A 554 -39.00 1.74 -12.64
CA GLY A 554 -39.59 3.05 -12.40
C GLY A 554 -38.82 3.97 -11.42
N GLY A 555 -37.65 3.56 -10.94
CA GLY A 555 -36.82 4.34 -10.01
C GLY A 555 -36.09 5.53 -10.65
N ASP A 556 -35.80 5.48 -11.95
CA ASP A 556 -35.05 6.51 -12.68
C ASP A 556 -35.45 6.58 -14.18
N SER A 557 -34.69 7.32 -14.98
CA SER A 557 -34.93 7.54 -16.42
C SER A 557 -34.66 6.33 -17.33
N SER A 558 -34.03 5.26 -16.83
CA SER A 558 -33.86 4.01 -17.58
C SER A 558 -35.17 3.23 -17.75
N TRP A 559 -36.27 3.67 -17.11
CA TRP A 559 -37.58 3.03 -17.20
C TRP A 559 -38.66 3.94 -17.79
N THR A 560 -39.47 3.39 -18.70
CA THR A 560 -40.72 4.00 -19.18
C THR A 560 -41.93 3.28 -18.57
N ASN A 561 -42.79 4.02 -17.89
CA ASN A 561 -44.06 3.51 -17.34
C ASN A 561 -45.09 3.25 -18.46
N LEU A 562 -45.65 2.04 -18.51
CA LEU A 562 -46.63 1.58 -19.51
C LEU A 562 -48.05 1.39 -18.94
N GLY A 563 -48.30 1.70 -17.66
CA GLY A 563 -49.61 1.62 -17.01
C GLY A 563 -49.81 0.44 -16.07
N SER A 564 -50.93 0.43 -15.33
CA SER A 564 -51.19 -0.50 -14.22
C SER A 564 -51.86 -1.81 -14.63
N CYS A 565 -51.38 -2.91 -14.05
CA CYS A 565 -51.94 -4.26 -14.13
C CYS A 565 -53.20 -4.37 -13.26
N SER A 566 -54.28 -5.01 -13.74
CA SER A 566 -55.57 -5.04 -13.04
C SER A 566 -56.05 -6.43 -12.57
N GLY A 567 -56.20 -6.62 -11.26
CA GLY A 567 -56.99 -7.69 -10.64
C GLY A 567 -56.45 -8.15 -9.28
N GLY A 568 -57.30 -8.40 -8.26
CA GLY A 568 -56.81 -9.14 -7.08
C GLY A 568 -57.46 -9.00 -5.68
N SER A 569 -58.45 -8.12 -5.44
CA SER A 569 -59.12 -7.95 -4.12
C SER A 569 -58.29 -7.32 -2.98
N SER A 570 -58.96 -7.03 -1.86
CA SER A 570 -58.54 -6.05 -0.83
C SER A 570 -59.10 -6.36 0.56
N THR A 571 -58.43 -5.90 1.63
CA THR A 571 -59.04 -5.71 2.95
C THR A 571 -58.52 -4.44 3.65
N THR A 572 -59.33 -3.84 4.53
CA THR A 572 -59.15 -2.52 5.15
C THR A 572 -58.78 -2.64 6.66
N SER A 573 -58.61 -1.61 7.52
CA SER A 573 -59.05 -0.20 7.49
C SER A 573 -58.42 0.65 8.63
N SER A 574 -58.24 1.97 8.41
CA SER A 574 -58.36 3.11 9.40
C SER A 574 -57.42 3.17 10.64
N THR A 575 -56.93 4.30 11.19
CA THR A 575 -57.09 5.79 11.04
C THR A 575 -55.95 6.50 11.85
N SER A 576 -55.70 7.83 11.93
CA SER A 576 -56.28 9.11 11.43
C SER A 576 -55.31 10.31 11.66
N SER A 577 -55.59 11.46 11.01
CA SER A 577 -55.58 12.88 11.45
C SER A 577 -54.84 13.32 12.76
N SER A 578 -54.24 14.51 12.94
CA SER A 578 -54.01 15.76 12.13
C SER A 578 -53.44 16.86 13.08
N SER A 579 -52.77 17.98 12.73
CA SER A 579 -52.05 18.53 11.54
C SER A 579 -51.46 19.93 11.88
N SER A 580 -50.76 20.60 10.95
CA SER A 580 -50.47 22.08 10.88
C SER A 580 -49.57 22.73 11.98
N SER A 581 -48.74 23.78 11.74
CA SER A 581 -48.28 24.50 10.52
C SER A 581 -47.23 25.61 10.84
N SER A 582 -46.33 25.94 9.89
CA SER A 582 -45.75 27.29 9.50
C SER A 582 -45.46 28.41 10.56
N SER A 583 -44.47 29.31 10.46
CA SER A 583 -43.47 29.64 9.41
C SER A 583 -42.40 30.68 9.87
N SER A 584 -41.29 30.74 9.13
CA SER A 584 -40.21 31.76 9.03
C SER A 584 -40.49 33.25 9.38
N SER A 585 -39.47 34.00 9.85
CA SER A 585 -38.66 34.92 9.00
C SER A 585 -37.83 36.01 9.75
N SER A 586 -36.72 36.41 9.10
CA SER A 586 -35.69 37.43 9.39
C SER A 586 -36.08 38.87 9.78
N SER A 587 -35.16 39.62 10.42
CA SER A 587 -34.55 40.85 9.84
C SER A 587 -33.46 41.53 10.72
N SER A 588 -32.69 42.45 10.10
CA SER A 588 -31.41 43.05 10.56
C SER A 588 -31.49 44.52 11.00
N SER A 589 -30.50 45.05 11.75
CA SER A 589 -29.56 46.14 11.30
C SER A 589 -28.85 46.97 12.41
N SER A 590 -27.59 47.36 12.13
CA SER A 590 -26.75 48.55 12.54
C SER A 590 -27.19 49.52 13.67
N SER A 591 -26.33 50.19 14.44
CA SER A 591 -25.21 51.05 13.97
C SER A 591 -24.29 51.69 15.07
N SER A 592 -22.98 51.80 14.75
CA SER A 592 -21.95 52.84 15.09
C SER A 592 -21.97 53.72 16.38
N SER A 593 -20.80 53.81 17.02
CA SER A 593 -20.32 54.98 17.80
C SER A 593 -18.77 55.13 17.70
N THR A 594 -18.13 56.18 18.26
CA THR A 594 -16.80 56.68 17.79
C THR A 594 -15.83 57.26 18.86
N GLY A 595 -14.51 57.09 18.65
CA GLY A 595 -13.39 57.77 19.35
C GLY A 595 -12.89 57.03 20.62
N GLY A 596 -11.63 57.09 21.08
CA GLY A 596 -10.43 57.92 20.77
C GLY A 596 -9.73 58.30 22.11
N SER A 597 -8.41 58.42 22.29
CA SER A 597 -7.26 58.39 21.37
C SER A 597 -5.92 58.15 22.13
N THR A 598 -4.88 57.72 21.41
CA THR A 598 -3.42 57.98 21.64
C THR A 598 -2.76 57.77 23.02
N SER A 599 -1.68 56.98 23.03
CA SER A 599 -0.31 57.52 23.18
C SER A 599 0.74 56.49 22.72
N SER A 600 1.96 56.96 22.44
CA SER A 600 3.00 56.21 21.72
C SER A 600 4.30 56.11 22.49
N SER A 601 5.08 55.05 22.22
CA SER A 601 6.53 55.08 22.35
C SER A 601 7.17 54.19 21.29
N SER A 602 8.37 54.56 20.84
CA SER A 602 9.13 53.84 19.82
C SER A 602 10.61 53.85 20.21
N SER A 603 11.33 52.80 19.83
CA SER A 603 12.80 52.80 19.72
C SER A 603 13.22 51.58 18.89
N SER A 604 14.39 51.65 18.27
CA SER A 604 14.76 50.80 17.14
C SER A 604 16.06 50.04 17.37
N SER A 605 16.18 48.91 16.67
CA SER A 605 17.41 48.39 16.06
C SER A 605 18.69 48.30 16.93
N SER A 606 19.17 47.07 17.13
CA SER A 606 20.58 46.79 16.86
C SER A 606 20.74 45.36 16.34
N SER A 607 21.65 45.16 15.39
CA SER A 607 22.04 43.86 14.85
C SER A 607 23.32 43.35 15.53
N SER A 608 23.42 42.03 15.70
CA SER A 608 24.65 41.37 16.14
C SER A 608 24.82 40.01 15.45
N SER A 609 25.69 39.95 14.44
CA SER A 609 26.17 38.67 13.91
C SER A 609 27.14 38.01 14.89
N SER A 610 26.92 36.74 15.23
CA SER A 610 27.89 35.93 15.97
C SER A 610 27.95 34.52 15.40
N SER A 611 29.03 34.21 14.66
CA SER A 611 29.37 32.85 14.29
C SER A 611 29.97 32.10 15.49
N SER A 612 29.49 30.88 15.73
CA SER A 612 30.15 29.92 16.61
C SER A 612 30.08 28.53 15.99
N SER A 613 31.19 27.79 16.07
CA SER A 613 31.38 26.51 15.39
C SER A 613 30.92 25.34 16.26
N THR A 614 30.21 24.41 15.62
CA THR A 614 30.11 22.97 15.93
C THR A 614 30.74 22.44 17.22
N THR A 615 29.87 22.05 18.16
CA THR A 615 30.03 20.82 18.96
C THR A 615 28.69 20.10 18.94
N GLY A 616 28.67 18.82 18.58
CA GLY A 616 27.42 18.07 18.35
C GLY A 616 26.58 17.93 19.62
N SER A 617 25.26 18.13 19.46
CA SER A 617 24.23 17.78 20.44
C SER A 617 23.10 17.09 19.68
N SER A 618 22.64 15.95 20.18
CA SER A 618 21.45 15.27 19.64
C SER A 618 20.22 16.15 19.92
N GLY A 619 19.76 16.88 18.91
CA GLY A 619 18.48 17.59 18.96
C GLY A 619 17.32 16.60 18.94
N SER A 620 16.17 17.00 19.47
CA SER A 620 14.92 16.27 19.27
C SER A 620 14.62 16.15 17.77
N ALA A 621 14.33 14.96 17.28
CA ALA A 621 13.74 14.77 15.95
C ALA A 621 12.24 15.15 15.92
N ALA A 622 11.63 15.26 17.10
CA ALA A 622 10.20 15.50 17.29
C ALA A 622 9.85 16.97 17.58
N ASN A 623 8.67 17.39 17.11
CA ASN A 623 8.07 18.73 17.32
C ASN A 623 8.96 19.91 16.89
N LEU A 624 9.61 19.82 15.73
CA LEU A 624 10.33 20.92 15.11
C LEU A 624 9.38 21.82 14.29
N ASP A 625 9.68 23.11 14.24
CA ASP A 625 8.95 24.11 13.41
C ASP A 625 9.18 23.86 11.91
N ASN A 626 10.41 23.45 11.55
CA ASN A 626 10.83 23.08 10.20
C ASN A 626 11.77 21.85 10.33
N PRO A 627 11.46 20.69 9.72
CA PRO A 627 12.27 19.48 9.84
C PRO A 627 13.53 19.51 8.98
N PHE A 628 13.60 20.32 7.92
CA PHE A 628 14.76 20.43 7.03
C PHE A 628 15.90 21.28 7.63
N ALA A 629 15.56 22.21 8.53
CA ALA A 629 16.48 23.17 9.12
C ALA A 629 17.59 22.48 9.93
N GLY A 630 18.83 22.59 9.45
CA GLY A 630 20.00 21.97 10.07
C GLY A 630 20.00 20.44 10.08
N ALA A 631 19.21 19.81 9.21
CA ALA A 631 19.23 18.36 9.02
C ALA A 631 20.45 17.89 8.19
N THR A 632 20.82 16.62 8.35
CA THR A 632 21.58 15.85 7.36
C THR A 632 20.56 14.98 6.64
N TRP A 633 20.41 15.18 5.34
CA TRP A 633 19.30 14.60 4.56
C TRP A 633 19.75 13.28 3.95
N TYR A 634 18.86 12.29 3.91
CA TYR A 634 19.08 11.01 3.26
C TYR A 634 19.37 11.17 1.75
N VAL A 635 20.28 10.37 1.22
CA VAL A 635 20.47 10.19 -0.23
C VAL A 635 20.09 8.75 -0.56
N ASP A 636 19.08 8.54 -1.41
CA ASP A 636 18.73 7.18 -1.84
C ASP A 636 19.89 6.56 -2.66
N PRO A 637 20.51 5.45 -2.20
CA PRO A 637 21.58 4.79 -2.95
C PRO A 637 21.10 4.16 -4.27
N VAL A 638 19.81 3.82 -4.45
CA VAL A 638 19.29 3.25 -5.71
C VAL A 638 19.25 4.32 -6.79
N TRP A 639 18.56 5.43 -6.56
CA TRP A 639 18.56 6.58 -7.45
C TRP A 639 19.96 7.17 -7.62
N SER A 640 20.74 7.29 -6.53
CA SER A 640 22.14 7.75 -6.59
C SER A 640 23.00 6.91 -7.53
N ALA A 641 22.85 5.58 -7.50
CA ALA A 641 23.57 4.68 -8.41
C ALA A 641 23.12 4.85 -9.86
N LYS A 642 21.80 4.93 -10.12
CA LYS A 642 21.23 5.18 -11.46
C LYS A 642 21.74 6.52 -12.02
N ALA A 643 21.61 7.61 -11.24
CA ALA A 643 22.10 8.94 -11.58
C ALA A 643 23.63 9.02 -11.77
N ALA A 644 24.42 8.33 -10.94
CA ALA A 644 25.89 8.33 -11.05
C ALA A 644 26.42 7.49 -12.23
N GLY A 645 25.62 6.57 -12.76
CA GLY A 645 25.94 5.80 -13.97
C GLY A 645 25.87 6.64 -15.26
N GLU A 646 25.01 7.65 -15.28
CA GLU A 646 24.77 8.48 -16.47
C GLU A 646 25.84 9.58 -16.70
N PRO A 647 26.09 9.99 -17.97
CA PRO A 647 27.10 10.99 -18.31
C PRO A 647 26.91 12.36 -17.61
N GLY A 648 27.68 12.57 -16.54
CA GLY A 648 27.67 13.80 -15.75
C GLY A 648 26.67 13.80 -14.58
N GLY A 649 25.82 12.78 -14.43
CA GLY A 649 24.82 12.70 -13.37
C GLY A 649 25.39 12.58 -11.95
N SER A 650 26.68 12.23 -11.81
CA SER A 650 27.45 12.36 -10.57
C SER A 650 27.45 13.78 -9.98
N ALA A 651 27.14 14.81 -10.76
CA ALA A 651 26.94 16.18 -10.29
C ALA A 651 25.66 16.38 -9.46
N ILE A 652 24.68 15.47 -9.57
CA ILE A 652 23.42 15.51 -8.78
C ILE A 652 23.17 14.28 -7.92
N ALA A 653 23.84 13.15 -8.18
CA ALA A 653 23.66 11.88 -7.46
C ALA A 653 23.92 11.90 -5.94
N ASN A 654 24.38 13.02 -5.36
CA ASN A 654 24.66 13.19 -3.94
C ASN A 654 23.67 14.15 -3.23
N TYR A 655 22.51 14.41 -3.84
CA TYR A 655 21.41 15.16 -3.23
C TYR A 655 20.26 14.23 -2.80
N ASN A 656 19.45 14.70 -1.86
CA ASN A 656 18.24 14.02 -1.45
C ASN A 656 17.17 14.05 -2.56
N THR A 657 16.51 12.91 -2.74
CA THR A 657 15.23 12.73 -3.44
C THR A 657 14.22 12.11 -2.46
N ALA A 658 12.92 12.21 -2.73
CA ALA A 658 11.93 11.42 -1.98
C ALA A 658 11.91 9.97 -2.47
N VAL A 659 11.70 9.03 -1.55
CA VAL A 659 11.36 7.64 -1.86
C VAL A 659 9.86 7.55 -2.12
N TRP A 660 9.42 6.86 -3.17
CA TRP A 660 7.99 6.75 -3.48
C TRP A 660 7.44 5.40 -2.99
N MET A 661 6.44 5.45 -2.10
CA MET A 661 5.60 4.30 -1.78
C MET A 661 4.42 4.28 -2.75
N ASP A 662 4.66 3.92 -4.02
CA ASP A 662 3.67 4.00 -5.12
C ASP A 662 2.75 2.76 -5.24
N ARG A 663 2.78 1.85 -4.25
CA ARG A 663 1.95 0.64 -4.11
C ARG A 663 2.26 -0.06 -2.79
N ILE A 664 1.43 -1.01 -2.36
CA ILE A 664 1.66 -1.82 -1.14
C ILE A 664 2.99 -2.59 -1.23
N GLY A 665 3.31 -3.14 -2.41
CA GLY A 665 4.58 -3.84 -2.66
C GLY A 665 5.84 -2.97 -2.47
N ALA A 666 5.74 -1.63 -2.52
CA ALA A 666 6.88 -0.76 -2.28
C ALA A 666 7.30 -0.72 -0.79
N ILE A 667 6.40 -1.06 0.14
CA ILE A 667 6.66 -1.04 1.59
C ILE A 667 7.68 -2.12 1.97
N ALA A 668 7.47 -3.34 1.45
CA ALA A 668 8.39 -4.47 1.61
C ALA A 668 9.61 -4.39 0.67
N GLY A 669 9.42 -3.81 -0.52
CA GLY A 669 10.42 -3.74 -1.59
C GLY A 669 10.04 -4.66 -2.77
N PRO A 670 10.43 -4.30 -4.01
CA PRO A 670 9.97 -5.03 -5.20
C PRO A 670 10.65 -6.40 -5.34
N GLU A 671 9.87 -7.42 -5.72
CA GLU A 671 10.33 -8.81 -5.86
C GLU A 671 11.46 -9.02 -6.90
N ASP A 672 11.54 -8.14 -7.92
CA ASP A 672 12.60 -8.17 -8.93
C ASP A 672 13.94 -7.58 -8.45
N GLY A 673 13.94 -6.89 -7.31
CA GLY A 673 15.10 -6.22 -6.73
C GLY A 673 15.46 -4.87 -7.36
N ASP A 674 14.62 -4.25 -8.20
CA ASP A 674 14.85 -2.90 -8.76
C ASP A 674 14.50 -1.76 -7.77
N GLY A 675 14.80 -1.95 -6.48
CA GLY A 675 14.46 -1.03 -5.40
C GLY A 675 14.87 -1.57 -4.02
N MET A 676 14.33 -0.95 -2.97
CA MET A 676 14.50 -1.34 -1.57
C MET A 676 13.17 -1.13 -0.83
N GLY A 677 12.93 -1.84 0.27
CA GLY A 677 11.75 -1.60 1.10
C GLY A 677 11.85 -0.31 1.91
N LEU A 678 10.73 0.19 2.42
CA LEU A 678 10.70 1.39 3.29
C LEU A 678 11.64 1.24 4.50
N ARG A 679 11.69 0.02 5.06
CA ARG A 679 12.53 -0.36 6.20
C ARG A 679 14.03 -0.30 5.85
N ASP A 680 14.42 -0.76 4.66
CA ASP A 680 15.79 -0.70 4.17
C ASP A 680 16.23 0.74 3.86
N HIS A 681 15.33 1.56 3.29
CA HIS A 681 15.58 2.98 3.03
C HIS A 681 15.86 3.75 4.33
N LEU A 682 15.10 3.47 5.40
CA LEU A 682 15.31 4.08 6.73
C LEU A 682 16.61 3.61 7.39
N ASP A 683 16.99 2.34 7.22
CA ASP A 683 18.29 1.82 7.69
C ASP A 683 19.46 2.43 6.94
N ALA A 684 19.37 2.55 5.62
CA ALA A 684 20.34 3.27 4.82
C ALA A 684 20.46 4.75 5.24
N ALA A 685 19.38 5.38 5.71
CA ALA A 685 19.43 6.73 6.28
C ALA A 685 20.20 6.79 7.61
N LEU A 686 20.00 5.81 8.50
CA LEU A 686 20.75 5.69 9.76
C LEU A 686 22.26 5.44 9.50
N ASP A 687 22.59 4.54 8.56
CA ASP A 687 23.98 4.19 8.20
C ASP A 687 24.72 5.35 7.52
N GLN A 688 24.02 6.19 6.76
CA GLN A 688 24.56 7.45 6.23
C GLN A 688 24.81 8.51 7.32
N GLY A 689 24.28 8.32 8.52
CA GLY A 689 24.24 9.36 9.56
C GLY A 689 23.27 10.50 9.24
N ALA A 690 22.28 10.26 8.39
CA ALA A 690 21.19 11.20 8.15
C ALA A 690 20.29 11.33 9.39
N ASN A 691 19.59 12.46 9.49
CA ASN A 691 18.55 12.68 10.49
C ASN A 691 17.28 13.30 9.89
N LEU A 692 17.18 13.36 8.56
CA LEU A 692 15.95 13.57 7.81
C LEU A 692 15.83 12.50 6.73
N PHE A 693 14.65 11.88 6.69
CA PHE A 693 14.19 10.99 5.63
C PHE A 693 12.94 11.60 4.99
N MET A 694 12.74 11.43 3.69
CA MET A 694 11.61 12.00 2.95
C MET A 694 11.04 10.94 2.02
N PHE A 695 9.73 10.72 2.10
CA PHE A 695 9.01 9.79 1.23
C PHE A 695 7.67 10.36 0.77
N VAL A 696 7.11 9.76 -0.27
CA VAL A 696 5.78 10.05 -0.81
C VAL A 696 4.85 8.91 -0.42
N PHE A 697 3.73 9.25 0.20
CA PHE A 697 2.62 8.39 0.61
C PHE A 697 1.53 8.59 -0.45
N TYR A 698 1.32 7.62 -1.34
CA TYR A 698 0.67 7.80 -2.65
C TYR A 698 0.08 6.49 -3.17
N ASP A 699 -1.01 6.02 -2.58
CA ASP A 699 -1.73 4.81 -3.05
C ASP A 699 -3.24 4.86 -2.80
N LEU A 700 -3.85 6.06 -2.88
CA LEU A 700 -5.30 6.22 -2.70
C LEU A 700 -6.14 5.30 -3.61
N PRO A 701 -7.31 4.84 -3.13
CA PRO A 701 -8.32 4.21 -3.98
C PRO A 701 -8.73 5.14 -5.13
N ASN A 702 -8.69 4.63 -6.36
CA ASN A 702 -8.81 5.40 -7.60
C ASN A 702 -7.75 6.53 -7.72
N ARG A 703 -6.49 6.27 -7.35
CA ARG A 703 -5.36 7.21 -7.53
C ARG A 703 -5.30 7.77 -8.96
N ASP A 704 -4.91 9.04 -9.08
CA ASP A 704 -4.70 9.74 -10.35
C ASP A 704 -5.96 9.77 -11.24
N CYS A 705 -7.14 10.00 -10.66
CA CYS A 705 -8.46 9.75 -11.28
C CYS A 705 -8.78 10.51 -12.59
N ALA A 706 -7.92 11.43 -13.03
CA ALA A 706 -8.03 12.18 -14.28
C ALA A 706 -6.89 11.87 -15.29
N ALA A 707 -6.06 10.86 -15.00
CA ALA A 707 -4.95 10.37 -15.80
C ALA A 707 -5.01 8.83 -15.91
N LEU A 708 -4.09 8.23 -16.67
CA LEU A 708 -3.98 6.78 -16.86
C LEU A 708 -2.57 6.22 -16.58
N ALA A 709 -1.54 7.07 -16.63
CA ALA A 709 -0.13 6.64 -16.56
C ALA A 709 0.29 6.01 -15.23
N SER A 710 -0.43 6.33 -14.16
CA SER A 710 -0.09 6.03 -12.77
C SER A 710 -1.27 5.40 -12.00
N ASN A 711 -2.33 4.97 -12.70
CA ASN A 711 -3.50 4.28 -12.15
C ASN A 711 -3.16 3.31 -11.00
N GLY A 712 -3.51 3.66 -9.77
CA GLY A 712 -3.16 2.90 -8.55
C GLY A 712 -3.78 1.50 -8.48
N GLU A 713 -3.19 0.62 -7.66
CA GLU A 713 -3.65 -0.77 -7.51
C GLU A 713 -4.96 -0.89 -6.73
N LEU A 714 -5.40 0.17 -6.05
CA LEU A 714 -6.59 0.19 -5.22
C LEU A 714 -7.77 0.86 -5.93
N ARG A 715 -8.94 0.20 -5.92
CA ARG A 715 -10.19 0.70 -6.51
C ARG A 715 -11.32 0.73 -5.50
N ILE A 716 -12.08 1.82 -5.45
CA ILE A 716 -13.15 2.04 -4.45
C ILE A 716 -14.21 0.94 -4.53
N SER A 717 -14.59 0.58 -5.76
CA SER A 717 -15.52 -0.50 -6.09
C SER A 717 -15.01 -1.91 -5.78
N GLU A 718 -13.71 -2.07 -5.49
CA GLU A 718 -13.03 -3.35 -5.24
C GLU A 718 -12.45 -3.40 -3.80
N ASN A 719 -13.16 -2.77 -2.84
CA ASN A 719 -12.77 -2.68 -1.42
C ASN A 719 -11.45 -1.91 -1.16
N GLY A 720 -10.95 -1.15 -2.14
CA GLY A 720 -9.66 -0.46 -2.09
C GLY A 720 -9.48 0.47 -0.90
N TYR A 721 -10.54 1.11 -0.38
CA TYR A 721 -10.43 1.92 0.85
C TYR A 721 -10.01 1.10 2.07
N GLN A 722 -10.51 -0.14 2.21
CA GLN A 722 -10.13 -0.99 3.33
C GLN A 722 -8.72 -1.54 3.14
N ARG A 723 -8.31 -1.89 1.90
CA ARG A 723 -6.91 -2.24 1.55
C ARG A 723 -5.94 -1.09 1.87
N TYR A 724 -6.31 0.14 1.50
CA TYR A 724 -5.53 1.35 1.79
C TYR A 724 -5.34 1.59 3.31
N VAL A 725 -6.32 1.19 4.11
CA VAL A 725 -6.27 1.25 5.58
C VAL A 725 -5.44 0.11 6.17
N ASP A 726 -5.80 -1.15 5.89
CA ASP A 726 -5.29 -2.35 6.57
C ASP A 726 -3.98 -2.89 5.98
N GLU A 727 -3.67 -2.66 4.71
CA GLU A 727 -2.44 -3.10 4.05
C GLU A 727 -1.46 -1.91 3.91
N TYR A 728 -1.86 -0.87 3.17
CA TYR A 728 -0.97 0.23 2.80
C TYR A 728 -0.61 1.14 3.98
N THR A 729 -1.61 1.78 4.60
CA THR A 729 -1.37 2.70 5.72
C THR A 729 -0.80 1.97 6.92
N ALA A 730 -1.35 0.80 7.27
CA ALA A 730 -0.86 -0.01 8.38
C ALA A 730 0.59 -0.46 8.19
N GLY A 731 0.96 -0.97 7.00
CA GLY A 731 2.33 -1.40 6.70
C GLY A 731 3.35 -0.26 6.77
N ILE A 732 3.01 0.93 6.24
CA ILE A 732 3.85 2.12 6.39
C ILE A 732 4.01 2.48 7.88
N MET A 733 2.91 2.50 8.64
CA MET A 733 2.91 2.87 10.06
C MET A 733 3.68 1.87 10.94
N GLU A 734 3.60 0.56 10.66
CA GLU A 734 4.41 -0.47 11.32
C GLU A 734 5.91 -0.16 11.16
N VAL A 735 6.34 0.17 9.93
CA VAL A 735 7.73 0.47 9.65
C VAL A 735 8.19 1.78 10.30
N ILE A 736 7.46 2.89 10.12
CA ILE A 736 7.92 4.21 10.59
C ILE A 736 7.73 4.45 12.10
N SER A 737 6.94 3.62 12.78
CA SER A 737 6.73 3.69 14.24
C SER A 737 7.81 2.99 15.07
N ASP A 738 8.68 2.18 14.45
CA ASP A 738 9.80 1.51 15.13
C ASP A 738 10.66 2.54 15.90
N PRO A 739 10.83 2.40 17.23
CA PRO A 739 11.66 3.29 18.04
C PRO A 739 13.09 3.49 17.53
N LYS A 740 13.62 2.56 16.72
CA LYS A 740 14.87 2.69 15.96
C LYS A 740 14.93 3.97 15.11
N TYR A 741 13.82 4.35 14.47
CA TYR A 741 13.73 5.53 13.60
C TYR A 741 13.30 6.80 14.32
N SER A 742 13.09 6.77 15.64
CA SER A 742 12.72 7.95 16.46
C SER A 742 13.76 9.08 16.46
N VAL A 743 14.98 8.82 15.95
CA VAL A 743 16.04 9.81 15.71
C VAL A 743 15.98 10.49 14.34
N LEU A 744 15.20 9.94 13.40
CA LEU A 744 14.95 10.51 12.08
C LEU A 744 13.75 11.47 12.14
N ARG A 745 13.87 12.61 11.44
CA ARG A 745 12.75 13.45 11.05
C ARG A 745 12.16 12.85 9.79
N ILE A 746 10.96 12.27 9.88
CA ILE A 746 10.34 11.55 8.76
C ILE A 746 9.35 12.50 8.09
N VAL A 747 9.68 12.98 6.89
CA VAL A 747 8.80 13.82 6.07
C VAL A 747 7.97 12.91 5.17
N ALA A 748 6.64 13.04 5.26
CA ALA A 748 5.70 12.37 4.36
C ALA A 748 5.03 13.41 3.46
N VAL A 749 5.25 13.32 2.15
CA VAL A 749 4.45 14.03 1.15
C VAL A 749 3.18 13.19 0.94
N VAL A 750 2.02 13.74 1.29
CA VAL A 750 0.77 12.98 1.35
C VAL A 750 -0.05 13.21 0.07
N GLU A 751 -0.29 12.11 -0.63
CA GLU A 751 -1.22 11.90 -1.75
C GLU A 751 -1.17 13.01 -2.80
N VAL A 752 -0.11 12.95 -3.62
CA VAL A 752 0.03 13.75 -4.86
C VAL A 752 -1.17 13.48 -5.78
N ASP A 753 -1.55 14.48 -6.59
CA ASP A 753 -2.60 14.37 -7.61
C ASP A 753 -3.97 13.85 -7.09
N SER A 754 -4.32 14.22 -5.85
CA SER A 754 -5.52 13.74 -5.17
C SER A 754 -6.64 14.79 -5.09
N LEU A 755 -6.78 15.50 -3.96
CA LEU A 755 -7.84 16.50 -3.70
C LEU A 755 -7.97 17.60 -4.77
N PRO A 756 -6.91 18.08 -5.47
CA PRO A 756 -7.06 19.02 -6.59
C PRO A 756 -8.02 18.54 -7.69
N ASN A 757 -8.09 17.22 -7.97
CA ASN A 757 -9.04 16.66 -8.93
C ASN A 757 -10.50 16.87 -8.53
N LEU A 758 -10.80 16.85 -7.23
CA LEU A 758 -12.16 17.10 -6.71
C LEU A 758 -12.59 18.58 -6.85
N VAL A 759 -11.69 19.48 -7.27
CA VAL A 759 -12.00 20.88 -7.60
C VAL A 759 -12.29 21.06 -9.09
N THR A 760 -11.55 20.38 -9.97
CA THR A 760 -11.55 20.67 -11.41
C THR A 760 -12.08 19.55 -12.30
N ASN A 761 -11.97 18.29 -11.89
CA ASN A 761 -12.05 17.12 -12.77
C ASN A 761 -13.21 16.16 -12.41
N LEU A 762 -14.20 16.60 -11.62
CA LEU A 762 -15.41 15.83 -11.26
C LEU A 762 -16.32 15.44 -12.45
N ASN A 763 -15.95 15.83 -13.68
CA ASN A 763 -16.53 15.31 -14.93
C ASN A 763 -16.00 13.91 -15.31
N GLU A 764 -14.83 13.51 -14.82
CA GLU A 764 -14.27 12.18 -15.06
C GLU A 764 -14.90 11.16 -14.09
N PRO A 765 -15.31 9.96 -14.56
CA PRO A 765 -16.05 9.00 -13.74
C PRO A 765 -15.32 8.58 -12.46
N ASP A 766 -14.03 8.29 -12.57
CA ASP A 766 -13.21 7.83 -11.44
C ASP A 766 -13.05 8.93 -10.37
N CYS A 767 -12.99 10.21 -10.79
CA CYS A 767 -12.97 11.36 -9.87
C CYS A 767 -14.33 11.61 -9.22
N ALA A 768 -15.43 11.34 -9.93
CA ALA A 768 -16.78 11.39 -9.37
C ALA A 768 -17.04 10.25 -8.36
N GLU A 769 -16.40 9.08 -8.52
CA GLU A 769 -16.36 8.04 -7.49
C GLU A 769 -15.46 8.45 -6.31
N ALA A 770 -14.30 9.07 -6.58
CA ALA A 770 -13.33 9.51 -5.56
C ALA A 770 -13.79 10.69 -4.66
N ASP A 771 -14.85 11.42 -5.03
CA ASP A 771 -15.54 12.38 -4.13
C ASP A 771 -16.49 11.68 -3.14
N GLY A 772 -16.75 10.39 -3.34
CA GLY A 772 -17.67 9.57 -2.55
C GLY A 772 -17.08 8.97 -1.27
N PRO A 773 -17.88 8.19 -0.52
CA PRO A 773 -17.44 7.50 0.69
C PRO A 773 -16.31 6.51 0.40
N GLY A 774 -15.25 6.54 1.19
CA GLY A 774 -14.03 5.75 0.95
C GLY A 774 -13.10 6.34 -0.13
N GLY A 775 -13.49 7.45 -0.77
CA GLY A 775 -12.64 8.20 -1.68
C GLY A 775 -11.60 9.09 -0.99
N TYR A 776 -10.99 10.01 -1.75
CA TYR A 776 -9.80 10.77 -1.33
C TYR A 776 -9.98 11.51 0.00
N ARG A 777 -11.17 12.06 0.26
CA ARG A 777 -11.50 12.79 1.50
C ARG A 777 -11.36 11.92 2.75
N ASP A 778 -11.79 10.66 2.65
CA ASP A 778 -11.76 9.71 3.76
C ASP A 778 -10.35 9.11 3.92
N GLY A 779 -9.71 8.73 2.81
CA GLY A 779 -8.35 8.18 2.81
C GLY A 779 -7.28 9.16 3.32
N ILE A 780 -7.32 10.43 2.90
CA ILE A 780 -6.37 11.45 3.37
C ILE A 780 -6.64 11.82 4.84
N ARG A 781 -7.90 11.91 5.26
CA ARG A 781 -8.24 12.10 6.69
C ARG A 781 -7.68 10.95 7.53
N TYR A 782 -7.79 9.71 7.06
CA TYR A 782 -7.23 8.55 7.75
C TYR A 782 -5.70 8.59 7.81
N ALA A 783 -5.01 8.79 6.68
CA ALA A 783 -3.56 8.85 6.64
C ALA A 783 -2.99 9.99 7.51
N LEU A 784 -3.60 11.18 7.48
CA LEU A 784 -3.19 12.30 8.35
C LEU A 784 -3.43 12.02 9.85
N ASN A 785 -4.52 11.33 10.21
CA ASN A 785 -4.74 10.86 11.58
C ASN A 785 -3.63 9.88 12.02
N GLN A 786 -3.25 8.92 11.18
CA GLN A 786 -2.20 7.95 11.52
C GLN A 786 -0.81 8.59 11.55
N LEU A 787 -0.37 9.22 10.47
CA LEU A 787 0.97 9.80 10.34
C LEU A 787 1.25 10.83 11.46
N SER A 788 0.28 11.67 11.79
CA SER A 788 0.46 12.69 12.84
C SER A 788 0.43 12.17 14.27
N SER A 789 0.08 10.89 14.49
CA SER A 789 0.20 10.25 15.82
C SER A 789 1.66 10.15 16.27
N LEU A 790 2.61 10.02 15.32
CA LEU A 790 4.04 9.87 15.58
C LEU A 790 4.72 11.24 15.70
N PRO A 791 5.48 11.51 16.79
CA PRO A 791 5.92 12.86 17.13
C PRO A 791 7.10 13.37 16.29
N ASN A 792 7.78 12.47 15.55
CA ASN A 792 8.89 12.74 14.63
C ASN A 792 8.51 12.63 13.14
N VAL A 793 7.21 12.44 12.83
CA VAL A 793 6.67 12.44 11.48
C VAL A 793 6.10 13.84 11.15
N TYR A 794 6.32 14.29 9.92
CA TYR A 794 5.96 15.63 9.44
C TYR A 794 5.18 15.50 8.11
N PRO A 795 3.84 15.43 8.15
CA PRO A 795 3.03 15.34 6.95
C PRO A 795 2.94 16.70 6.22
N TYR A 796 3.22 16.71 4.92
CA TYR A 796 2.97 17.83 4.02
C TYR A 796 1.98 17.37 2.95
N LEU A 797 0.78 17.94 2.95
CA LEU A 797 -0.29 17.55 2.02
C LEU A 797 -0.08 18.22 0.65
N ASP A 798 -0.23 17.47 -0.43
CA ASP A 798 -0.09 18.02 -1.79
C ASP A 798 -1.19 19.04 -2.13
N ILE A 799 -0.84 20.05 -2.91
CA ILE A 799 -1.75 21.12 -3.39
C ILE A 799 -1.64 21.35 -4.90
N ALA A 800 -1.22 20.35 -5.66
CA ALA A 800 -0.86 20.45 -7.08
C ALA A 800 0.15 21.60 -7.33
N HIS A 801 -0.17 22.55 -8.20
CA HIS A 801 0.72 23.64 -8.60
C HIS A 801 -0.06 24.87 -9.06
N SER A 802 0.64 26.00 -9.20
CA SER A 802 0.05 27.27 -9.66
C SER A 802 -0.60 27.16 -11.04
N GLY A 803 -0.11 26.26 -11.89
CA GLY A 803 -0.68 25.94 -13.21
C GLY A 803 -1.99 25.15 -13.19
N TRP A 804 -2.50 24.77 -12.00
CA TRP A 804 -3.76 24.03 -11.81
C TRP A 804 -4.72 24.80 -10.89
N LEU A 805 -4.29 25.08 -9.65
CA LEU A 805 -5.14 25.75 -8.64
C LEU A 805 -4.91 27.27 -8.57
N GLY A 806 -4.17 27.88 -9.51
CA GLY A 806 -3.85 29.31 -9.49
C GLY A 806 -4.94 30.27 -9.97
N TRP A 807 -5.94 29.80 -10.72
CA TRP A 807 -7.12 30.63 -11.04
C TRP A 807 -7.93 30.89 -9.77
N SER A 808 -8.42 32.12 -9.58
CA SER A 808 -9.02 32.56 -8.31
C SER A 808 -10.17 31.68 -7.81
N ASP A 809 -10.99 31.15 -8.72
CA ASP A 809 -12.10 30.28 -8.38
C ASP A 809 -11.57 28.90 -7.91
N ASN A 810 -10.65 28.27 -8.66
CA ASN A 810 -9.99 27.02 -8.29
C ASN A 810 -9.23 27.16 -6.95
N PHE A 811 -8.49 28.25 -6.78
CA PHE A 811 -7.75 28.58 -5.56
C PHE A 811 -8.66 28.62 -4.34
N SER A 812 -9.78 29.37 -4.45
CA SER A 812 -10.73 29.52 -3.35
C SER A 812 -11.43 28.20 -2.99
N GLN A 813 -11.72 27.36 -3.98
CA GLN A 813 -12.34 26.04 -3.79
C GLN A 813 -11.34 25.01 -3.23
N GLY A 814 -10.09 25.02 -3.69
CA GLY A 814 -9.01 24.18 -3.14
C GLY A 814 -8.70 24.52 -1.68
N VAL A 815 -8.58 25.81 -1.34
CA VAL A 815 -8.41 26.26 0.05
C VAL A 815 -9.61 25.90 0.93
N ALA A 816 -10.83 25.92 0.38
CA ALA A 816 -12.02 25.45 1.09
C ALA A 816 -11.95 23.93 1.32
N LEU A 817 -11.87 23.13 0.25
CA LEU A 817 -11.81 21.66 0.26
C LEU A 817 -10.72 21.12 1.19
N ILE A 818 -9.48 21.55 0.96
CA ILE A 818 -8.31 20.99 1.65
C ILE A 818 -8.30 21.45 3.12
N GLY A 819 -8.78 22.67 3.40
CA GLY A 819 -9.03 23.13 4.76
C GLY A 819 -10.13 22.35 5.47
N ASP A 820 -11.23 21.99 4.79
CA ASP A 820 -12.32 21.17 5.34
C ASP A 820 -11.82 19.75 5.70
N VAL A 821 -11.02 19.13 4.84
CA VAL A 821 -10.42 17.81 5.09
C VAL A 821 -9.49 17.86 6.31
N ILE A 822 -8.56 18.82 6.37
CA ILE A 822 -7.66 18.97 7.53
C ILE A 822 -8.43 19.24 8.81
N GLU A 823 -9.41 20.15 8.80
CA GLU A 823 -10.23 20.45 9.99
C GLU A 823 -11.12 19.30 10.44
N SER A 824 -11.34 18.28 9.59
CA SER A 824 -12.05 17.04 9.94
C SER A 824 -11.17 15.94 10.56
N THR A 825 -9.85 16.12 10.60
CA THR A 825 -8.92 15.20 11.29
C THR A 825 -8.96 15.38 12.81
N ASP A 826 -8.56 14.34 13.56
CA ASP A 826 -8.67 14.28 15.03
C ASP A 826 -7.88 15.38 15.75
N ARG A 827 -6.82 15.89 15.11
CA ARG A 827 -5.97 16.99 15.61
C ARG A 827 -6.15 18.29 14.80
N GLY A 828 -7.03 18.32 13.80
CA GLY A 828 -7.25 19.45 12.92
C GLY A 828 -5.96 19.94 12.24
N TRP A 829 -5.69 21.24 12.33
CA TRP A 829 -4.41 21.83 11.89
C TRP A 829 -3.16 21.27 12.59
N GLY A 830 -3.31 20.52 13.68
CA GLY A 830 -2.22 19.78 14.34
C GLY A 830 -1.90 18.42 13.72
N SER A 831 -2.52 18.08 12.58
CA SER A 831 -2.28 16.84 11.81
C SER A 831 -1.29 17.00 10.64
N ILE A 832 -0.87 18.23 10.32
CA ILE A 832 0.09 18.53 9.24
C ILE A 832 1.24 19.42 9.75
N ALA A 833 2.40 19.30 9.12
CA ALA A 833 3.49 20.27 9.20
C ALA A 833 3.33 21.38 8.15
N GLY A 834 2.71 21.08 6.99
CA GLY A 834 2.54 22.05 5.92
C GLY A 834 1.91 21.48 4.65
N PHE A 835 2.28 22.06 3.51
CA PHE A 835 1.82 21.67 2.18
C PHE A 835 3.00 21.52 1.20
N ALA A 836 2.82 20.75 0.12
CA ALA A 836 3.78 20.62 -0.98
C ALA A 836 3.16 21.04 -2.32
N SER A 837 3.88 21.83 -3.13
CA SER A 837 3.47 22.15 -4.50
C SER A 837 4.51 21.73 -5.55
N ASN A 838 4.05 21.68 -6.79
CA ASN A 838 4.81 21.31 -7.98
C ASN A 838 5.39 19.87 -7.95
N SER A 839 4.92 19.02 -7.03
CA SER A 839 5.25 17.59 -6.96
C SER A 839 5.16 16.93 -8.33
N ALA A 840 6.26 16.36 -8.81
CA ALA A 840 6.37 15.77 -10.16
C ALA A 840 6.02 16.72 -11.33
N ASN A 841 5.92 18.03 -11.13
CA ASN A 841 5.57 19.00 -12.15
C ASN A 841 6.76 19.93 -12.49
N TYR A 842 6.57 20.78 -13.50
CA TYR A 842 7.64 21.53 -14.17
C TYR A 842 7.49 23.05 -14.02
N THR A 843 6.58 23.53 -13.18
CA THR A 843 6.27 24.96 -13.07
C THR A 843 7.38 25.68 -12.31
N PRO A 844 7.96 26.78 -12.86
CA PRO A 844 9.14 27.40 -12.29
C PRO A 844 8.88 28.01 -10.91
N VAL A 845 9.92 28.02 -10.08
CA VAL A 845 9.90 28.66 -8.74
C VAL A 845 9.74 30.19 -8.82
N GLU A 846 10.30 30.82 -9.84
CA GLU A 846 10.18 32.26 -10.12
C GLU A 846 10.15 32.50 -11.64
N GLU A 847 9.36 33.46 -12.13
CA GLU A 847 9.38 33.93 -13.53
C GLU A 847 10.10 35.30 -13.58
N PRO A 848 11.45 35.34 -13.66
CA PRO A 848 12.26 36.52 -13.36
C PRO A 848 12.09 37.68 -14.35
N TYR A 849 11.48 37.42 -15.50
CA TYR A 849 11.25 38.42 -16.56
C TYR A 849 9.81 38.93 -16.60
N MET A 850 8.89 38.33 -15.83
CA MET A 850 7.49 38.70 -15.75
C MET A 850 6.93 38.71 -14.29
N PRO A 851 7.62 39.34 -13.32
CA PRO A 851 7.25 39.25 -11.89
C PRO A 851 5.97 40.01 -11.48
N ASP A 852 5.22 40.59 -12.43
CA ASP A 852 3.89 41.16 -12.18
C ASP A 852 2.90 40.64 -13.24
N PRO A 853 1.98 39.72 -12.89
CA PRO A 853 1.00 39.14 -13.80
C PRO A 853 -0.01 40.18 -14.34
N ASN A 854 -0.12 41.35 -13.71
CA ASN A 854 -1.01 42.44 -14.12
C ASN A 854 -0.28 43.56 -14.91
N ALA A 855 1.04 43.46 -15.11
CA ALA A 855 1.80 44.38 -15.94
C ALA A 855 1.26 44.40 -17.39
N GLN A 856 1.26 45.59 -18.01
CA GLN A 856 0.52 45.83 -19.25
C GLN A 856 1.40 45.73 -20.49
N VAL A 857 1.10 44.76 -21.36
CA VAL A 857 1.73 44.58 -22.69
C VAL A 857 0.66 44.70 -23.76
N GLY A 858 0.90 45.55 -24.77
CA GLY A 858 -0.10 45.84 -25.82
C GLY A 858 -1.40 46.49 -25.32
N GLY A 859 -1.49 46.85 -24.03
CA GLY A 859 -2.72 47.30 -23.37
C GLY A 859 -3.57 46.19 -22.75
N GLN A 860 -3.00 44.99 -22.53
CA GLN A 860 -3.60 43.87 -21.81
C GLN A 860 -2.63 43.38 -20.70
N PRO A 861 -3.12 42.78 -19.59
CA PRO A 861 -2.25 42.23 -18.54
C PRO A 861 -1.52 40.96 -19.00
N ILE A 862 -0.27 40.73 -18.56
CA ILE A 862 0.53 39.53 -18.88
C ILE A 862 -0.28 38.24 -18.72
N ARG A 863 -0.99 38.06 -17.59
CA ARG A 863 -1.78 36.85 -17.33
C ARG A 863 -2.89 36.55 -18.35
N SER A 864 -3.35 37.53 -19.13
CA SER A 864 -4.38 37.31 -20.16
C SER A 864 -3.86 36.67 -21.46
N SER A 865 -2.56 36.35 -21.53
CA SER A 865 -1.96 35.66 -22.67
C SER A 865 -2.37 34.19 -22.77
N ASP A 866 -2.29 33.62 -23.97
CA ASP A 866 -2.72 32.25 -24.30
C ASP A 866 -2.02 31.14 -23.49
N PHE A 867 -0.85 31.41 -22.89
CA PHE A 867 -0.12 30.47 -22.02
C PHE A 867 -0.52 30.54 -20.53
N TYR A 868 -1.12 31.65 -20.09
CA TYR A 868 -1.49 31.87 -18.68
C TYR A 868 -3.00 31.94 -18.46
N GLU A 869 -3.81 32.15 -19.51
CA GLU A 869 -5.27 31.95 -19.51
C GLU A 869 -6.01 32.64 -18.34
N TRP A 870 -5.57 33.86 -18.00
CA TRP A 870 -6.00 34.70 -16.87
C TRP A 870 -5.60 34.27 -15.46
N ASN A 871 -4.85 33.17 -15.29
CA ASN A 871 -4.33 32.69 -14.01
C ASN A 871 -3.54 33.78 -13.25
N SER A 872 -3.75 33.91 -11.94
CA SER A 872 -3.11 34.96 -11.15
C SER A 872 -1.63 34.70 -10.86
N TYR A 873 -1.16 33.46 -10.96
CA TYR A 873 0.19 33.05 -10.58
C TYR A 873 0.92 32.42 -11.78
N LEU A 874 2.09 32.98 -12.11
CA LEU A 874 2.90 32.53 -13.25
C LEU A 874 3.96 31.47 -12.84
N GLU A 875 4.21 31.38 -11.53
CA GLU A 875 5.29 30.65 -10.87
C GLU A 875 4.83 30.18 -9.47
N GLU A 876 5.60 29.29 -8.85
CA GLU A 876 5.21 28.59 -7.63
C GLU A 876 5.43 29.38 -6.33
N LEU A 877 6.42 30.27 -6.24
CA LEU A 877 6.76 30.96 -5.00
C LEU A 877 5.62 31.87 -4.51
N SER A 878 5.03 32.68 -5.40
CA SER A 878 3.90 33.52 -5.01
C SER A 878 2.64 32.70 -4.72
N TYR A 879 2.41 31.62 -5.50
CA TYR A 879 1.30 30.69 -5.28
C TYR A 879 1.35 30.05 -3.89
N VAL A 880 2.49 29.47 -3.48
CA VAL A 880 2.60 28.84 -2.16
C VAL A 880 2.57 29.87 -1.03
N GLN A 881 3.12 31.07 -1.24
CA GLN A 881 3.08 32.13 -0.22
C GLN A 881 1.65 32.61 0.05
N ASP A 882 0.85 32.87 -0.98
CA ASP A 882 -0.55 33.28 -0.81
C ASP A 882 -1.45 32.12 -0.36
N TRP A 883 -1.19 30.87 -0.79
CA TRP A 883 -1.88 29.69 -0.26
C TRP A 883 -1.67 29.55 1.25
N ARG A 884 -0.42 29.72 1.71
CA ARG A 884 -0.07 29.74 3.13
C ARG A 884 -0.82 30.84 3.89
N GLN A 885 -0.92 32.05 3.33
CA GLN A 885 -1.70 33.13 3.97
C GLN A 885 -3.21 32.82 4.00
N ALA A 886 -3.75 32.17 2.97
CA ALA A 886 -5.15 31.78 2.91
C ALA A 886 -5.49 30.74 3.99
N MET A 887 -4.66 29.71 4.15
CA MET A 887 -4.81 28.69 5.20
C MET A 887 -4.64 29.28 6.61
N ILE A 888 -3.67 30.18 6.82
CA ILE A 888 -3.53 30.91 8.10
C ILE A 888 -4.74 31.82 8.38
N SER A 889 -5.32 32.43 7.34
CA SER A 889 -6.53 33.26 7.45
C SER A 889 -7.78 32.43 7.75
N ARG A 890 -7.79 31.14 7.37
CA ARG A 890 -8.83 30.17 7.74
C ARG A 890 -8.71 29.72 9.19
N GLY A 891 -7.49 29.45 9.65
CA GLY A 891 -7.23 29.07 11.06
C GLY A 891 -5.92 28.32 11.31
N ALA A 892 -5.15 27.99 10.27
CA ALA A 892 -3.88 27.28 10.42
C ALA A 892 -2.86 28.07 11.28
N PRO A 893 -2.04 27.39 12.10
CA PRO A 893 -1.02 28.06 12.89
C PRO A 893 0.03 28.69 11.96
N SER A 894 0.58 29.84 12.36
CA SER A 894 1.58 30.56 11.55
C SER A 894 2.92 29.83 11.38
N THR A 895 3.05 28.62 11.93
CA THR A 895 4.17 27.68 11.83
C THR A 895 4.11 26.80 10.58
N ILE A 896 2.96 26.68 9.88
CA ILE A 896 2.86 25.77 8.72
C ILE A 896 3.92 26.08 7.64
N GLY A 897 4.57 25.05 7.11
CA GLY A 897 5.55 25.17 6.04
C GLY A 897 4.96 25.03 4.63
N MET A 898 5.68 25.51 3.63
CA MET A 898 5.44 25.15 2.22
C MET A 898 6.68 24.47 1.64
N LEU A 899 6.50 23.38 0.92
CA LEU A 899 7.52 22.76 0.08
C LEU A 899 7.24 23.09 -1.38
N ILE A 900 8.29 23.23 -2.18
CA ILE A 900 8.19 23.27 -3.63
C ILE A 900 9.10 22.17 -4.18
N ASP A 901 8.57 21.26 -4.99
CA ASP A 901 9.39 20.33 -5.76
C ASP A 901 10.15 21.11 -6.84
N THR A 902 11.47 21.09 -6.74
CA THR A 902 12.40 21.75 -7.66
C THR A 902 13.19 20.77 -8.51
N ALA A 903 12.75 19.51 -8.60
CA ALA A 903 13.47 18.47 -9.31
C ALA A 903 13.65 18.77 -10.80
N ARG A 904 12.62 19.28 -11.48
CA ARG A 904 12.56 19.37 -12.96
C ARG A 904 12.17 20.74 -13.53
N ASN A 905 11.96 21.75 -12.67
CA ASN A 905 11.43 23.07 -13.04
C ASN A 905 12.47 24.18 -13.27
N GLY A 906 13.75 23.84 -13.45
CA GLY A 906 14.83 24.80 -13.63
C GLY A 906 14.71 25.62 -14.92
N TRP A 907 14.40 24.96 -16.05
CA TRP A 907 14.32 25.56 -17.39
C TRP A 907 15.58 26.34 -17.81
N GLY A 908 16.74 25.70 -17.70
CA GLY A 908 18.03 26.22 -18.15
C GLY A 908 18.32 25.94 -19.62
N GLY A 909 19.56 25.55 -19.90
CA GLY A 909 20.04 25.30 -21.25
C GLY A 909 20.14 26.57 -22.12
N PRO A 910 20.49 26.42 -23.40
CA PRO A 910 20.68 27.56 -24.32
C PRO A 910 19.38 28.23 -24.77
N GLY A 911 18.22 27.63 -24.48
CA GLY A 911 16.90 28.15 -24.83
C GLY A 911 16.28 29.08 -23.78
N ARG A 912 16.86 29.18 -22.57
CA ARG A 912 16.34 30.05 -21.51
C ARG A 912 16.47 31.53 -21.89
N PRO A 913 15.41 32.34 -21.78
CA PRO A 913 15.51 33.80 -21.92
C PRO A 913 16.52 34.42 -20.93
N THR A 914 17.19 35.49 -21.35
CA THR A 914 18.15 36.24 -20.52
C THR A 914 17.66 37.63 -20.11
N ALA A 915 16.50 38.04 -20.63
CA ALA A 915 15.83 39.31 -20.39
C ALA A 915 14.36 39.21 -20.83
N ALA A 916 13.51 40.12 -20.36
CA ALA A 916 12.17 40.28 -20.89
C ALA A 916 12.19 40.77 -22.35
N SER A 917 11.18 40.37 -23.13
CA SER A 917 10.96 40.81 -24.50
C SER A 917 10.75 42.32 -24.62
N SER A 918 11.05 42.88 -25.79
CA SER A 918 10.66 44.24 -26.18
C SER A 918 9.38 44.30 -27.03
N SER A 919 8.69 43.18 -27.24
CA SER A 919 7.49 43.11 -28.07
C SER A 919 6.29 43.82 -27.43
N SER A 920 5.48 44.47 -28.26
CA SER A 920 4.18 45.04 -27.85
C SER A 920 3.00 44.11 -28.17
N ASN A 921 3.25 42.92 -28.72
CA ASN A 921 2.26 41.85 -28.81
C ASN A 921 2.34 41.00 -27.53
N LEU A 922 1.21 40.82 -26.85
CA LEU A 922 1.12 40.11 -25.57
C LEU A 922 1.72 38.70 -25.63
N ASN A 923 1.28 37.87 -26.58
CA ASN A 923 1.67 36.47 -26.62
C ASN A 923 3.11 36.30 -27.14
N THR A 924 3.56 37.15 -28.08
CA THR A 924 4.98 37.22 -28.45
C THR A 924 5.86 37.63 -27.28
N TYR A 925 5.45 38.64 -26.49
CA TYR A 925 6.20 39.07 -25.31
C TYR A 925 6.32 37.94 -24.28
N VAL A 926 5.21 37.26 -23.99
CA VAL A 926 5.19 36.15 -23.03
C VAL A 926 6.04 34.98 -23.52
N GLU A 927 5.89 34.57 -24.79
CA GLU A 927 6.65 33.47 -25.38
C GLU A 927 8.17 33.74 -25.41
N GLU A 928 8.58 34.97 -25.71
CA GLU A 928 9.99 35.39 -25.69
C GLU A 928 10.55 35.63 -24.27
N SER A 929 9.70 35.75 -23.24
CA SER A 929 10.11 36.07 -21.86
C SER A 929 10.00 34.91 -20.88
N LYS A 930 9.05 33.98 -21.07
CA LYS A 930 8.78 32.89 -20.13
C LYS A 930 9.94 31.90 -20.06
N ILE A 931 10.35 31.55 -18.84
CA ILE A 931 11.33 30.48 -18.65
C ILE A 931 10.66 29.10 -18.79
N ASP A 932 9.40 28.93 -18.40
CA ASP A 932 8.65 27.69 -18.66
C ASP A 932 8.50 27.46 -20.17
N ARG A 933 9.16 26.44 -20.74
CA ARG A 933 9.21 26.22 -22.20
C ARG A 933 8.18 25.21 -22.72
N ARG A 934 7.20 24.80 -21.91
CA ARG A 934 6.05 23.98 -22.37
C ARG A 934 5.21 24.70 -23.42
N GLU A 935 4.50 23.96 -24.25
CA GLU A 935 3.47 24.53 -25.15
C GLU A 935 2.26 25.01 -24.35
N HIS A 936 1.79 24.21 -23.37
CA HIS A 936 0.69 24.55 -22.47
C HIS A 936 1.03 24.18 -21.01
N ARG A 937 0.49 24.90 -20.02
CA ARG A 937 0.80 24.67 -18.58
C ARG A 937 0.25 23.34 -18.05
N GLY A 938 -0.77 22.78 -18.71
CA GLY A 938 -1.31 21.45 -18.44
C GLY A 938 -0.47 20.29 -19.03
N ASN A 939 0.60 20.57 -19.76
CA ASN A 939 1.54 19.53 -20.18
C ASN A 939 2.36 19.08 -18.97
N TRP A 940 2.08 17.88 -18.46
CA TRP A 940 2.70 17.32 -17.25
C TRP A 940 3.67 16.17 -17.54
N CYS A 941 3.34 15.25 -18.46
CA CYS A 941 4.14 14.02 -18.65
C CYS A 941 5.46 14.28 -19.40
N ASN A 942 6.58 13.81 -18.85
CA ASN A 942 7.88 13.65 -19.51
C ASN A 942 8.36 14.90 -20.28
N GLN A 943 8.18 16.09 -19.71
CA GLN A 943 8.53 17.35 -20.39
C GLN A 943 10.06 17.57 -20.42
N PRO A 944 10.61 18.20 -21.48
CA PRO A 944 12.04 18.52 -21.62
C PRO A 944 12.45 19.74 -20.77
N GLY A 945 12.18 19.67 -19.46
CA GLY A 945 12.46 20.69 -18.44
C GLY A 945 13.95 20.82 -18.12
N GLY A 946 14.29 20.99 -16.83
CA GLY A 946 15.68 21.09 -16.38
C GLY A 946 15.83 20.93 -14.86
N VAL A 947 16.96 20.38 -14.38
CA VAL A 947 17.24 20.30 -12.92
C VAL A 947 17.16 21.70 -12.31
N GLY A 948 16.29 21.88 -11.32
CA GLY A 948 16.06 23.19 -10.69
C GLY A 948 17.08 23.56 -9.62
N TYR A 949 16.60 24.35 -8.64
CA TYR A 949 17.29 24.52 -7.37
C TYR A 949 17.49 23.16 -6.69
N ARG A 950 18.59 23.02 -5.94
CA ARG A 950 18.92 21.79 -5.20
C ARG A 950 18.16 21.78 -3.86
N PRO A 951 18.00 20.61 -3.22
CA PRO A 951 17.37 20.51 -1.92
C PRO A 951 17.99 21.49 -0.91
N THR A 952 17.20 22.44 -0.42
CA THR A 952 17.65 23.63 0.33
C THR A 952 16.62 23.99 1.39
N ALA A 953 17.02 23.97 2.67
CA ALA A 953 16.16 24.39 3.78
C ALA A 953 15.99 25.92 3.86
N ALA A 954 14.79 26.37 4.20
CA ALA A 954 14.38 27.76 4.43
C ALA A 954 14.85 28.79 3.36
N PRO A 955 14.63 28.54 2.05
CA PRO A 955 15.15 29.41 1.00
C PRO A 955 14.41 30.76 0.92
N HIS A 956 13.11 30.78 1.25
CA HIS A 956 12.26 31.99 1.27
C HIS A 956 11.37 31.99 2.51
N ALA A 957 10.86 33.17 2.91
CA ALA A 957 9.94 33.27 4.04
C ALA A 957 8.65 32.46 3.77
N GLY A 958 8.30 31.56 4.69
CA GLY A 958 7.15 30.66 4.57
C GLY A 958 7.39 29.39 3.73
N VAL A 959 8.53 29.27 3.04
CA VAL A 959 8.95 28.07 2.33
C VAL A 959 9.93 27.30 3.22
N ASP A 960 9.56 26.09 3.62
CA ASP A 960 10.33 25.26 4.53
C ASP A 960 11.55 24.64 3.87
N ALA A 961 11.38 24.21 2.62
CA ALA A 961 12.47 23.76 1.77
C ALA A 961 12.10 23.82 0.29
N PHE A 962 13.11 24.01 -0.55
CA PHE A 962 13.12 23.40 -1.87
C PHE A 962 13.50 21.92 -1.69
N VAL A 963 12.77 21.03 -2.33
CA VAL A 963 12.91 19.57 -2.22
C VAL A 963 12.91 18.96 -3.62
N TRP A 964 13.40 17.74 -3.77
CA TRP A 964 13.20 16.95 -5.00
C TRP A 964 12.25 15.80 -4.66
N ILE A 965 10.97 15.98 -4.99
CA ILE A 965 9.94 14.97 -4.69
C ILE A 965 9.99 13.90 -5.78
N LYS A 966 9.82 14.26 -7.06
CA LYS A 966 10.04 13.31 -8.16
C LYS A 966 11.54 13.16 -8.46
N PRO A 967 12.15 11.97 -8.33
CA PRO A 967 13.56 11.76 -8.66
C PRO A 967 13.82 11.99 -10.16
N GLN A 968 14.85 12.75 -10.51
CA GLN A 968 15.12 13.04 -11.92
C GLN A 968 15.56 11.78 -12.65
N GLY A 969 15.08 11.61 -13.88
CA GLY A 969 15.37 10.43 -14.70
C GLY A 969 14.37 9.29 -14.51
N GLU A 970 13.44 9.37 -13.56
CA GLU A 970 12.26 8.52 -13.60
C GLU A 970 11.22 9.10 -14.57
N SER A 971 10.62 8.21 -15.36
CA SER A 971 9.48 8.53 -16.23
C SER A 971 8.22 8.89 -15.44
N ASP A 972 7.36 9.67 -16.08
CA ASP A 972 6.00 9.99 -15.63
C ASP A 972 4.94 9.06 -16.25
N GLY A 973 5.30 8.27 -17.26
CA GLY A 973 4.38 7.41 -18.00
C GLY A 973 4.96 6.94 -19.33
N ILE A 974 4.46 5.82 -19.83
CA ILE A 974 4.95 5.23 -21.09
C ILE A 974 4.46 6.01 -22.31
N SER A 975 5.32 6.24 -23.30
CA SER A 975 4.97 7.08 -24.47
C SER A 975 4.28 6.32 -25.62
N ASP A 976 4.58 5.03 -25.81
CA ASP A 976 3.99 4.21 -26.88
C ASP A 976 2.67 3.54 -26.39
N PRO A 977 1.52 3.72 -27.08
CA PRO A 977 0.29 3.00 -26.77
C PRO A 977 0.35 1.48 -27.02
N ASN A 978 1.43 0.95 -27.61
CA ASN A 978 1.65 -0.47 -27.87
C ASN A 978 2.67 -1.07 -26.87
N PHE A 979 2.52 -0.74 -25.59
CA PHE A 979 3.45 -1.08 -24.52
C PHE A 979 3.38 -2.55 -24.04
N PRO A 980 4.49 -3.12 -23.54
CA PRO A 980 4.45 -4.28 -22.67
C PRO A 980 3.92 -3.87 -21.27
N ILE A 981 3.09 -4.70 -20.65
CA ILE A 981 2.61 -4.50 -19.27
C ILE A 981 3.82 -4.45 -18.31
N ASP A 982 3.80 -3.56 -17.32
CA ASP A 982 4.84 -3.52 -16.29
C ASP A 982 4.73 -4.74 -15.37
N PRO A 983 5.78 -5.55 -15.19
CA PRO A 983 5.72 -6.74 -14.34
C PRO A 983 5.55 -6.43 -12.85
N ASN A 984 5.89 -5.21 -12.41
CA ASN A 984 5.90 -4.83 -11.00
C ASN A 984 4.65 -4.03 -10.58
N ASP A 985 3.85 -3.60 -11.55
CA ASP A 985 2.55 -2.93 -11.37
C ASP A 985 1.74 -3.03 -12.68
N PRO A 986 0.92 -4.09 -12.84
CA PRO A 986 0.17 -4.32 -14.07
C PRO A 986 -0.97 -3.32 -14.32
N ASN A 987 -1.23 -2.38 -13.40
CA ASN A 987 -2.30 -1.38 -13.51
C ASN A 987 -1.87 -0.14 -14.32
N LYS A 988 -0.55 0.11 -14.42
CA LYS A 988 0.05 1.20 -15.20
C LYS A 988 -0.30 1.08 -16.68
N GLN A 989 -0.93 2.13 -17.22
CA GLN A 989 -1.45 2.18 -18.58
C GLN A 989 -0.79 3.30 -19.40
N HIS A 990 -1.07 3.33 -20.71
CA HIS A 990 -0.71 4.45 -21.55
C HIS A 990 -1.67 5.62 -21.32
N ASP A 991 -1.11 6.82 -21.12
CA ASP A 991 -1.86 8.06 -21.10
C ASP A 991 -1.61 8.85 -22.39
N PRO A 992 -2.65 9.32 -23.10
CA PRO A 992 -2.49 10.21 -24.24
C PRO A 992 -1.62 11.43 -23.98
N MET A 993 -1.54 11.96 -22.75
CA MET A 993 -0.66 13.06 -22.37
C MET A 993 0.84 12.71 -22.38
N CYS A 994 1.18 11.42 -22.40
CA CYS A 994 2.55 10.92 -22.52
C CYS A 994 2.95 10.58 -23.98
N ASP A 995 2.01 10.52 -24.92
CA ASP A 995 2.32 10.31 -26.35
C ASP A 995 2.84 11.62 -26.99
N PRO A 996 4.07 11.67 -27.51
CA PRO A 996 4.63 12.85 -28.19
C PRO A 996 3.89 13.23 -29.50
N ASN A 997 3.05 12.35 -30.03
CA ASN A 997 2.27 12.55 -31.24
C ASN A 997 0.81 12.97 -30.97
N ALA A 998 0.36 12.90 -29.71
CA ALA A 998 -0.98 13.27 -29.32
C ALA A 998 -1.15 14.79 -29.17
N SER A 999 -2.40 15.23 -29.12
CA SER A 999 -2.77 16.60 -28.74
C SER A 999 -3.06 16.66 -27.23
N ASN A 1000 -2.79 17.79 -26.60
CA ASN A 1000 -3.13 18.02 -25.20
C ASN A 1000 -4.64 17.79 -24.96
N SER A 1001 -4.98 17.08 -23.87
CA SER A 1001 -6.34 16.65 -23.55
C SER A 1001 -7.30 17.80 -23.21
N SER A 1002 -6.80 18.83 -22.51
CA SER A 1002 -7.55 20.03 -22.16
C SER A 1002 -7.75 20.99 -23.34
N ASN A 1003 -6.77 21.08 -24.24
CA ASN A 1003 -6.75 22.01 -25.36
C ASN A 1003 -5.97 21.44 -26.56
N SER A 1004 -6.69 20.78 -27.47
CA SER A 1004 -6.14 20.11 -28.67
C SER A 1004 -5.59 21.05 -29.76
N ALA A 1005 -5.43 22.35 -29.47
CA ALA A 1005 -4.62 23.25 -30.28
C ALA A 1005 -3.10 23.07 -30.06
N TYR A 1006 -2.70 22.42 -28.96
CA TYR A 1006 -1.30 22.19 -28.57
C TYR A 1006 -0.94 20.69 -28.61
N GLY A 1007 0.34 20.39 -28.77
CA GLY A 1007 0.90 19.06 -28.52
C GLY A 1007 1.10 18.79 -27.04
N THR A 1008 1.29 17.53 -26.68
CA THR A 1008 1.66 17.10 -25.31
C THR A 1008 3.03 17.61 -24.90
N GLY A 1009 3.95 17.81 -25.85
CA GLY A 1009 5.35 18.19 -25.58
C GLY A 1009 6.16 17.10 -24.83
N ALA A 1010 5.58 15.90 -24.66
CA ALA A 1010 6.22 14.79 -23.98
C ALA A 1010 7.45 14.28 -24.75
N MET A 1011 8.42 13.71 -24.04
CA MET A 1011 9.58 13.07 -24.66
C MET A 1011 9.26 11.65 -25.14
N ASP A 1012 9.71 11.33 -26.36
CA ASP A 1012 9.54 10.03 -27.01
C ASP A 1012 10.45 8.94 -26.40
N ASN A 1013 10.06 7.67 -26.56
CA ASN A 1013 10.70 6.47 -26.00
C ASN A 1013 10.68 6.39 -24.47
N ALA A 1014 9.70 7.03 -23.82
CA ALA A 1014 9.55 7.00 -22.37
C ALA A 1014 9.05 5.62 -21.88
N PRO A 1015 9.65 5.03 -20.84
CA PRO A 1015 9.16 3.81 -20.20
C PRO A 1015 8.01 4.09 -19.21
N HIS A 1016 7.49 3.05 -18.57
CA HIS A 1016 6.47 3.15 -17.51
C HIS A 1016 6.82 4.09 -16.37
N ALA A 1017 5.79 4.65 -15.73
CA ALA A 1017 5.93 5.59 -14.61
C ALA A 1017 6.80 5.01 -13.48
N GLY A 1018 7.83 5.77 -13.09
CA GLY A 1018 8.85 5.36 -12.11
C GLY A 1018 10.07 4.63 -12.69
N ARG A 1019 10.01 4.08 -13.91
CA ARG A 1019 11.18 3.44 -14.54
C ARG A 1019 12.18 4.45 -15.10
N TRP A 1020 13.45 4.04 -15.17
CA TRP A 1020 14.57 4.90 -15.56
C TRP A 1020 14.55 5.27 -17.05
N PHE A 1021 14.66 6.56 -17.34
CA PHE A 1021 14.57 7.18 -18.65
C PHE A 1021 15.82 8.05 -18.92
N PRO A 1022 16.90 7.46 -19.49
CA PRO A 1022 18.19 8.11 -19.68
C PRO A 1022 18.12 9.41 -20.49
N GLU A 1023 17.29 9.46 -21.52
CA GLU A 1023 17.14 10.62 -22.41
C GLU A 1023 16.54 11.82 -21.67
N ALA A 1024 15.53 11.59 -20.83
CA ALA A 1024 14.96 12.62 -19.95
C ALA A 1024 15.97 13.05 -18.89
N PHE A 1025 16.66 12.11 -18.23
CA PHE A 1025 17.71 12.44 -17.26
C PHE A 1025 18.80 13.33 -17.86
N GLN A 1026 19.35 12.93 -19.02
CA GLN A 1026 20.39 13.68 -19.73
C GLN A 1026 19.89 15.06 -20.18
N THR A 1027 18.63 15.18 -20.59
CA THR A 1027 17.99 16.46 -20.94
C THR A 1027 17.85 17.37 -19.72
N LEU A 1028 17.39 16.83 -18.58
CA LEU A 1028 17.27 17.56 -17.31
C LEU A 1028 18.63 18.10 -16.84
N LEU A 1029 19.71 17.32 -16.95
CA LEU A 1029 21.09 17.77 -16.64
C LEU A 1029 21.53 18.93 -17.56
N ASN A 1030 21.37 18.76 -18.87
CA ASN A 1030 21.80 19.76 -19.87
C ASN A 1030 21.05 21.09 -19.73
N ASN A 1031 19.80 21.02 -19.27
CA ASN A 1031 18.94 22.17 -19.02
C ASN A 1031 18.93 22.62 -17.55
N ALA A 1032 19.90 22.24 -16.73
CA ALA A 1032 19.92 22.63 -15.31
C ALA A 1032 19.96 24.16 -15.11
N TYR A 1033 19.12 24.66 -14.19
CA TYR A 1033 19.17 26.04 -13.71
C TYR A 1033 18.82 26.15 -12.21
N PRO A 1034 19.74 26.63 -11.35
CA PRO A 1034 21.10 27.09 -11.66
C PRO A 1034 21.97 25.99 -12.32
N PRO A 1035 22.97 26.33 -13.15
CA PRO A 1035 23.87 25.34 -13.74
C PRO A 1035 24.52 24.41 -12.70
N LEU A 1036 24.94 23.22 -13.13
CA LEU A 1036 25.50 22.15 -12.27
C LEU A 1036 26.85 22.53 -11.64
#